data_AF-A0A7X8X1D8-F1
#
_entry.id   AF-A0A7X8X1D8-F1
#
_cell.length_a   1.000
_cell.length_b   1.000
_cell.length_c   1.000
_cell.angle_alpha   90.00
_cell.angle_beta   90.00
_cell.angle_gamma   90.00
#
_symmetry.space_group_name_H-M   'P 1'
#
loop_
_entity.id
_entity.type
_entity.pdbx_description
1 polymer ?
#
loop_
_entity_poly.entity_id
_entity_poly.type
_entity_poly.pdbx_seq_one_letter_code
_entity_poly.pdbx_strand_id
1 'polypeptide(L)'
;MNKKILKKSWGFILLSILTLTLVACGNKKSSIPFGSLTDKVYASTDGFEITEKELYEEMRFSGTQTLTKMLHEVLYKDELTKVSNKETFKDDYLYYVNKAIFGQTEMDALKEIPEAMLNKNVESYIDAMSLLGVTITLADIDSENFNNHNDKVLDYYKLDVAKRVYAREKLEEEVLDTDSTNYIDKDVDLGNYFDNNIKKRYPLSYISVRFSNLYESEATLRKHSIKAHVGKWYVIPDPRVDIVEGYALTVLEKLDLEEKNGTGELTESEYKLYYNDYKVNPERPILEGPDTALTIDEALNMLLVIYNETYPYKEQIDVSLYPTLQSLLDDSTYVNNGEEKGLFTLEYDDWKISSRNQLSSVRNYLYNTLTTDEDGVRFTAQPRSFGNYYYILFKLADHNEDVKAQLNNEDQLKVYEDDGIILTTYAEEYFHKIKESKLTDAYVNELATKRLDEAEVQFYDEELHLILRNEKFKMAKKSSKDIVAKINDVEIKVDTFYERLEKQLGVSTAMDLAVSKALLNSDYRNRVTDEEIAEYRTNIENMIRNFSNDAFKGSGFPKEMGRAKFLKLAFRANSIDEAIENIYIKTDVENLYLEDLEAHYGEEIYEKLALYANRLREQYFSLSQSHFLIHVDMDEDENPDKPHEFFETLSEEKRASYRSKVTEFMQVVHDEASQYSNIADGLRAIAEDFKKSSKIKPDNCNTLEGKNDPSCKWADFKKEGFQVLFESMNPTTNQTNYPDKSSKLDDKFYERIMEIYAEVKTEYYDIDKSFPTNKLDNRPSLYEDLLETDFGWHLILTTGGSVAHSAKFTIDDDIKYRDSDAYKIYEHIILKDKDGNDLPALDAYSDTDAISANQVKIYIYQTNSEEGTVTLPTNVKQALENYLNPILAKYENNFTKLHLLNKYLLSQNFKFATTDNTARFNNLVTVNENQFFLYARTHEMYMEIYGDWFTTFE
;
A
#
# COMPACT_ATOMS: atom_id res chain seq x y z
N MET A 1 -38.43 8.24 9.99
CA MET A 1 -38.47 9.51 9.22
C MET A 1 -37.08 9.84 8.65
N ASN A 2 -37.00 10.04 7.32
CA ASN A 2 -35.91 10.58 6.48
C ASN A 2 -34.53 9.86 6.40
N LYS A 3 -34.56 8.59 5.96
CA LYS A 3 -33.62 8.03 4.97
C LYS A 3 -34.33 8.04 3.60
N LYS A 4 -33.60 8.05 2.47
CA LYS A 4 -33.98 7.51 1.14
C LYS A 4 -34.22 8.41 -0.10
N ILE A 5 -34.53 9.71 -0.07
CA ILE A 5 -34.90 10.40 -1.35
C ILE A 5 -33.79 11.27 -2.01
N LEU A 6 -32.69 11.61 -1.31
CA LEU A 6 -31.74 12.65 -1.79
C LEU A 6 -30.24 12.28 -1.80
N LYS A 7 -29.90 10.99 -1.97
CA LYS A 7 -28.56 10.53 -2.44
C LYS A 7 -28.61 10.02 -3.90
N LYS A 8 -29.54 10.55 -4.70
CA LYS A 8 -29.62 10.38 -6.16
C LYS A 8 -28.41 11.05 -6.83
N SER A 9 -27.21 10.46 -6.78
CA SER A 9 -26.02 10.75 -7.64
C SER A 9 -24.79 9.89 -7.28
N TRP A 10 -24.91 8.79 -6.54
CA TRP A 10 -23.76 7.94 -6.23
C TRP A 10 -23.57 6.87 -7.32
N GLY A 11 -22.57 7.09 -8.17
CA GLY A 11 -21.72 6.05 -8.75
C GLY A 11 -22.41 4.89 -9.47
N PHE A 12 -22.47 4.98 -10.80
CA PHE A 12 -22.81 3.89 -11.72
C PHE A 12 -21.83 2.68 -11.64
N ILE A 13 -20.89 2.63 -10.71
CA ILE A 13 -19.67 1.82 -10.80
C ILE A 13 -19.16 1.52 -9.39
N LEU A 14 -19.37 0.30 -8.92
CA LEU A 14 -18.35 -0.50 -8.23
C LEU A 14 -18.90 -1.94 -8.10
N LEU A 15 -18.57 -2.74 -9.12
CA LEU A 15 -18.66 -4.20 -9.18
C LEU A 15 -20.00 -4.85 -8.79
N SER A 16 -20.72 -5.26 -9.83
CA SER A 16 -21.85 -6.19 -9.84
C SER A 16 -21.70 -7.37 -8.86
N ILE A 17 -22.31 -7.30 -7.67
CA ILE A 17 -22.54 -8.48 -6.79
C ILE A 17 -24.02 -8.64 -6.38
N LEU A 18 -24.96 -7.87 -6.95
CA LEU A 18 -26.38 -8.24 -6.85
C LEU A 18 -26.95 -8.40 -8.26
N THR A 19 -26.77 -9.60 -8.80
CA THR A 19 -27.54 -10.12 -9.92
C THR A 19 -28.98 -10.29 -9.45
N LEU A 20 -29.82 -9.27 -9.64
CA LEU A 20 -31.26 -9.43 -9.54
C LEU A 20 -31.69 -10.51 -10.55
N THR A 21 -32.09 -11.67 -10.04
CA THR A 21 -32.53 -12.83 -10.82
C THR A 21 -34.05 -12.81 -11.01
N LEU A 22 -34.54 -13.21 -12.19
CA LEU A 22 -35.95 -13.29 -12.55
C LEU A 22 -36.49 -14.71 -12.62
N VAL A 23 -37.80 -14.84 -12.41
CA VAL A 23 -38.62 -15.99 -12.79
C VAL A 23 -39.59 -15.48 -13.84
N ALA A 24 -39.30 -15.73 -15.11
CA ALA A 24 -40.16 -15.26 -16.19
C ALA A 24 -41.37 -16.19 -16.39
N CYS A 25 -42.57 -15.72 -16.04
CA CYS A 25 -43.84 -16.27 -16.53
C CYS A 25 -44.70 -15.15 -17.10
N GLY A 26 -44.69 -14.93 -18.42
CA GLY A 26 -45.55 -13.93 -19.05
C GLY A 26 -45.42 -13.76 -20.56
N ASN A 27 -46.41 -14.28 -21.29
CA ASN A 27 -46.58 -14.31 -22.75
C ASN A 27 -46.28 -13.01 -23.53
N LYS A 28 -45.06 -12.90 -24.08
CA LYS A 28 -44.77 -12.44 -25.46
C LYS A 28 -43.41 -12.98 -25.88
N LYS A 29 -43.40 -13.95 -26.82
CA LYS A 29 -42.18 -14.64 -27.28
C LYS A 29 -41.21 -13.67 -27.97
N SER A 30 -40.25 -13.12 -27.24
CA SER A 30 -38.93 -12.86 -27.83
C SER A 30 -38.41 -14.22 -28.33
N SER A 31 -37.83 -14.27 -29.52
CA SER A 31 -37.31 -15.52 -30.09
C SER A 31 -35.97 -15.88 -29.45
N ILE A 32 -36.00 -16.22 -28.16
CA ILE A 32 -34.82 -16.65 -27.42
C ILE A 32 -34.32 -17.97 -28.04
N PRO A 33 -33.05 -18.03 -28.50
CA PRO A 33 -32.45 -19.28 -28.96
C PRO A 33 -32.06 -20.12 -27.75
N PHE A 34 -32.66 -21.32 -27.62
CA PHE A 34 -32.38 -22.26 -26.51
C PHE A 34 -31.47 -23.43 -26.91
N GLY A 35 -31.14 -23.58 -28.19
CA GLY A 35 -30.34 -24.70 -28.69
C GLY A 35 -30.94 -26.04 -28.28
N SER A 36 -30.10 -26.87 -27.65
CA SER A 36 -30.48 -28.16 -27.10
C SER A 36 -30.99 -28.11 -25.65
N LEU A 37 -31.02 -26.92 -25.02
CA LEU A 37 -31.43 -26.77 -23.62
C LEU A 37 -32.89 -27.14 -23.39
N THR A 38 -33.15 -27.87 -22.30
CA THR A 38 -34.46 -28.42 -21.96
C THR A 38 -34.93 -27.96 -20.58
N ASP A 39 -36.14 -28.36 -20.19
CA ASP A 39 -36.64 -28.11 -18.84
C ASP A 39 -36.07 -29.13 -17.81
N LYS A 40 -34.83 -29.61 -18.07
CA LYS A 40 -34.11 -30.52 -17.17
C LYS A 40 -33.71 -29.76 -15.91
N VAL A 41 -33.93 -30.38 -14.76
CA VAL A 41 -33.62 -29.81 -13.45
C VAL A 41 -32.11 -29.66 -13.29
N TYR A 42 -31.69 -28.45 -12.94
CA TYR A 42 -30.31 -28.09 -12.60
C TYR A 42 -30.11 -28.03 -11.08
N ALA A 43 -31.07 -27.46 -10.37
CA ALA A 43 -31.15 -27.43 -8.91
C ALA A 43 -32.62 -27.46 -8.45
N SER A 44 -32.87 -27.90 -7.22
CA SER A 44 -34.22 -28.04 -6.67
C SER A 44 -34.25 -27.77 -5.17
N THR A 45 -35.40 -27.33 -4.69
CA THR A 45 -35.80 -27.30 -3.26
C THR A 45 -37.06 -28.17 -3.08
N ASP A 46 -37.62 -28.23 -1.87
CA ASP A 46 -38.92 -28.88 -1.65
C ASP A 46 -40.10 -28.17 -2.35
N GLY A 47 -39.96 -26.88 -2.65
CA GLY A 47 -41.05 -26.04 -3.16
C GLY A 47 -40.99 -25.71 -4.65
N PHE A 48 -39.81 -25.77 -5.27
CA PHE A 48 -39.63 -25.40 -6.68
C PHE A 48 -38.37 -26.02 -7.29
N GLU A 49 -38.33 -26.05 -8.62
CA GLU A 49 -37.19 -26.47 -9.42
C GLU A 49 -36.62 -25.29 -10.22
N ILE A 50 -35.32 -25.35 -10.52
CA ILE A 50 -34.61 -24.47 -11.44
C ILE A 50 -34.16 -25.32 -12.62
N THR A 51 -34.61 -24.96 -13.81
CA THR A 51 -34.30 -25.70 -15.04
C THR A 51 -33.09 -25.12 -15.78
N GLU A 52 -32.48 -25.89 -16.68
CA GLU A 52 -31.39 -25.41 -17.56
C GLU A 52 -31.81 -24.18 -18.39
N LYS A 53 -33.06 -24.14 -18.89
CA LYS A 53 -33.58 -22.97 -19.62
C LYS A 53 -33.71 -21.73 -18.74
N GLU A 54 -34.28 -21.87 -17.56
CA GLU A 54 -34.44 -20.76 -16.62
C GLU A 54 -33.06 -20.21 -16.21
N LEU A 55 -32.12 -21.10 -15.91
CA LEU A 55 -30.75 -20.71 -15.58
C LEU A 55 -30.07 -19.97 -16.75
N TYR A 56 -30.22 -20.47 -17.98
CA TYR A 56 -29.69 -19.80 -19.16
C TYR A 56 -30.32 -18.42 -19.39
N GLU A 57 -31.64 -18.30 -19.19
CA GLU A 57 -32.36 -17.04 -19.31
C GLU A 57 -31.77 -15.97 -18.42
N GLU A 58 -31.36 -16.32 -17.19
CA GLU A 58 -30.71 -15.41 -16.25
C GLU A 58 -29.24 -15.16 -16.55
N MET A 59 -28.45 -16.22 -16.75
CA MET A 59 -27.00 -16.09 -16.91
C MET A 59 -26.61 -15.25 -18.12
N ARG A 60 -27.36 -15.35 -19.23
CA ARG A 60 -27.02 -14.63 -20.48
C ARG A 60 -27.00 -13.10 -20.30
N PHE A 61 -27.80 -12.55 -19.39
CA PHE A 61 -27.79 -11.10 -19.10
C PHE A 61 -26.48 -10.64 -18.48
N SER A 62 -25.91 -11.47 -17.60
CA SER A 62 -24.62 -11.21 -16.93
C SER A 62 -23.43 -11.74 -17.75
N GLY A 63 -23.70 -12.56 -18.77
CA GLY A 63 -22.74 -13.27 -19.61
C GLY A 63 -22.17 -12.48 -20.79
N THR A 64 -22.38 -11.17 -20.86
CA THR A 64 -21.94 -10.35 -21.99
C THR A 64 -20.42 -10.35 -22.17
N GLN A 65 -19.67 -10.36 -21.07
CA GLN A 65 -18.21 -10.48 -21.11
C GLN A 65 -17.77 -11.84 -21.69
N THR A 66 -18.43 -12.94 -21.31
CA THR A 66 -18.18 -14.28 -21.86
C THR A 66 -18.44 -14.31 -23.37
N LEU A 67 -19.55 -13.70 -23.82
CA LEU A 67 -19.86 -13.61 -25.25
C LEU A 67 -18.84 -12.75 -26.00
N THR A 68 -18.45 -11.58 -25.47
CA THR A 68 -17.40 -10.74 -26.06
C THR A 68 -16.06 -11.47 -26.11
N LYS A 69 -15.71 -12.26 -25.09
CA LYS A 69 -14.52 -13.12 -25.10
C LYS A 69 -14.58 -14.13 -26.25
N MET A 70 -15.72 -14.80 -26.44
CA MET A 70 -15.92 -15.74 -27.56
C MET A 70 -15.83 -15.07 -28.93
N LEU A 71 -16.38 -13.85 -29.08
CA LEU A 71 -16.24 -13.06 -30.31
C LEU A 71 -14.77 -12.73 -30.59
N HIS A 72 -14.02 -12.29 -29.57
CA HIS A 72 -12.59 -12.05 -29.68
C HIS A 72 -11.81 -13.33 -30.02
N GLU A 73 -12.12 -14.47 -29.41
CA GLU A 73 -11.44 -15.73 -29.76
C GLU A 73 -11.59 -16.10 -31.24
N VAL A 74 -12.71 -15.73 -31.87
CA VAL A 74 -12.86 -15.89 -33.33
C VAL A 74 -12.01 -14.87 -34.08
N LEU A 75 -12.03 -13.60 -33.68
CA LEU A 75 -11.30 -12.53 -34.36
C LEU A 75 -9.79 -12.72 -34.33
N TYR A 76 -9.27 -13.20 -33.20
CA TYR A 76 -7.85 -13.38 -32.93
C TYR A 76 -7.37 -14.81 -33.20
N LYS A 77 -8.09 -15.59 -34.03
CA LYS A 77 -7.78 -17.01 -34.25
C LYS A 77 -6.34 -17.23 -34.75
N ASP A 78 -5.85 -16.35 -35.61
CA ASP A 78 -4.50 -16.45 -36.17
C ASP A 78 -3.44 -16.16 -35.09
N GLU A 79 -3.63 -15.10 -34.31
CA GLU A 79 -2.75 -14.75 -33.20
C GLU A 79 -2.81 -15.78 -32.06
N LEU A 80 -3.99 -16.32 -31.74
CA LEU A 80 -4.16 -17.45 -30.83
C LEU A 80 -3.36 -18.68 -31.26
N THR A 81 -3.24 -18.89 -32.57
CA THR A 81 -2.40 -19.96 -33.12
C THR A 81 -0.92 -19.65 -32.93
N LYS A 82 -0.49 -18.40 -33.18
CA LYS A 82 0.90 -17.94 -32.94
C LYS A 82 1.31 -18.13 -31.47
N VAL A 83 0.51 -17.60 -30.54
CA VAL A 83 0.82 -17.61 -29.10
C VAL A 83 0.66 -18.98 -28.44
N SER A 84 0.22 -20.00 -29.20
CA SER A 84 0.25 -21.39 -28.72
C SER A 84 1.69 -21.88 -28.49
N ASN A 85 2.69 -21.26 -29.12
CA ASN A 85 4.08 -21.44 -28.76
C ASN A 85 4.44 -20.53 -27.56
N LYS A 86 4.16 -21.02 -26.35
CA LYS A 86 4.33 -20.24 -25.11
C LYS A 86 5.75 -19.76 -24.87
N GLU A 87 6.76 -20.54 -25.29
CA GLU A 87 8.17 -20.15 -25.11
C GLU A 87 8.52 -18.88 -25.89
N THR A 88 8.01 -18.74 -27.12
CA THR A 88 8.24 -17.54 -27.94
C THR A 88 7.58 -16.28 -27.35
N PHE A 89 6.51 -16.43 -26.57
CA PHE A 89 5.75 -15.33 -25.99
C PHE A 89 5.79 -15.35 -24.46
N LYS A 90 6.85 -15.94 -23.88
CA LYS A 90 6.95 -16.17 -22.44
C LYS A 90 6.81 -14.87 -21.65
N ASP A 91 7.48 -13.81 -22.07
CA ASP A 91 7.45 -12.51 -21.39
C ASP A 91 6.06 -11.87 -21.41
N ASP A 92 5.33 -12.00 -22.52
CA ASP A 92 3.94 -11.52 -22.62
C ASP A 92 3.00 -12.28 -21.66
N TYR A 93 3.21 -13.58 -21.51
CA TYR A 93 2.47 -14.38 -20.54
C TYR A 93 2.81 -13.99 -19.10
N LEU A 94 4.10 -13.89 -18.78
CA LEU A 94 4.56 -13.49 -17.44
C LEU A 94 4.09 -12.09 -17.07
N TYR A 95 4.03 -11.16 -18.03
CA TYR A 95 3.46 -9.82 -17.82
C TYR A 95 2.03 -9.90 -17.26
N TYR A 96 1.12 -10.63 -17.91
CA TYR A 96 -0.27 -10.73 -17.44
C TYR A 96 -0.41 -11.56 -16.17
N VAL A 97 0.34 -12.65 -16.05
CA VAL A 97 0.25 -13.56 -14.90
C VAL A 97 0.80 -12.90 -13.64
N ASN A 98 2.03 -12.36 -13.68
CA ASN A 98 2.64 -11.75 -12.49
C ASN A 98 1.89 -10.50 -12.06
N LYS A 99 1.44 -9.68 -13.01
CA LYS A 99 0.59 -8.53 -12.71
C LYS A 99 -0.72 -8.93 -12.00
N ALA A 100 -1.33 -10.03 -12.42
CA ALA A 100 -2.61 -10.46 -11.85
C ALA A 100 -2.47 -11.17 -10.50
N ILE A 101 -1.40 -11.94 -10.28
CA ILE A 101 -1.15 -12.64 -9.02
C ILE A 101 -0.51 -11.69 -8.00
N PHE A 102 0.56 -11.01 -8.37
CA PHE A 102 1.43 -10.27 -7.45
C PHE A 102 1.30 -8.75 -7.52
N GLY A 103 0.56 -8.22 -8.50
CA GLY A 103 0.39 -6.78 -8.68
C GLY A 103 1.58 -6.05 -9.31
N GLN A 104 2.67 -6.75 -9.63
CA GLN A 104 3.90 -6.21 -10.22
C GLN A 104 4.43 -7.12 -11.34
N THR A 105 5.27 -6.58 -12.21
CA THR A 105 5.88 -7.33 -13.33
C THR A 105 7.41 -7.34 -13.28
N GLU A 106 8.02 -6.37 -12.61
CA GLU A 106 9.47 -6.25 -12.50
C GLU A 106 10.03 -7.26 -11.50
N MET A 107 11.07 -8.00 -11.91
CA MET A 107 11.63 -9.10 -11.12
C MET A 107 12.15 -8.66 -9.75
N ASP A 108 12.80 -7.49 -9.67
CA ASP A 108 13.35 -6.99 -8.41
C ASP A 108 12.23 -6.62 -7.44
N ALA A 109 11.18 -5.94 -7.94
CA ALA A 109 9.99 -5.63 -7.14
C ALA A 109 9.23 -6.89 -6.70
N LEU A 110 9.23 -7.96 -7.51
CA LEU A 110 8.61 -9.24 -7.15
C LEU A 110 9.35 -9.95 -6.00
N LYS A 111 10.69 -9.90 -6.01
CA LYS A 111 11.52 -10.52 -4.96
C LYS A 111 11.45 -9.78 -3.62
N GLU A 112 11.06 -8.51 -3.63
CA GLU A 112 10.89 -7.70 -2.42
C GLU A 112 9.53 -7.91 -1.73
N ILE A 113 8.61 -8.69 -2.31
CA ILE A 113 7.29 -8.95 -1.71
C ILE A 113 7.45 -9.81 -0.45
N PRO A 114 6.93 -9.38 0.72
CA PRO A 114 6.98 -10.19 1.94
C PRO A 114 6.22 -11.52 1.78
N GLU A 115 6.75 -12.60 2.35
CA GLU A 115 6.19 -13.96 2.23
C GLU A 115 4.70 -14.06 2.61
N ALA A 116 4.29 -13.38 3.69
CA ALA A 116 2.88 -13.35 4.10
C ALA A 116 1.96 -12.71 3.05
N MET A 117 2.44 -11.66 2.36
CA MET A 117 1.70 -11.03 1.27
C MET A 117 1.70 -11.91 0.02
N LEU A 118 2.81 -12.58 -0.27
CA LEU A 118 2.94 -13.54 -1.36
C LEU A 118 1.91 -14.68 -1.22
N ASN A 119 1.84 -15.31 -0.04
CA ASN A 119 0.90 -16.40 0.23
C ASN A 119 -0.56 -15.94 0.07
N LYS A 120 -0.92 -14.78 0.63
CA LYS A 120 -2.25 -14.17 0.47
C LYS A 120 -2.61 -13.92 -1.00
N ASN A 121 -1.68 -13.36 -1.76
CA ASN A 121 -1.87 -13.04 -3.18
C ASN A 121 -2.13 -14.31 -3.99
N VAL A 122 -1.36 -15.37 -3.75
CA VAL A 122 -1.51 -16.67 -4.41
C VAL A 122 -2.84 -17.34 -4.06
N GLU A 123 -3.20 -17.42 -2.77
CA GLU A 123 -4.48 -18.00 -2.34
C GLU A 123 -5.68 -17.24 -2.90
N SER A 124 -5.64 -15.90 -2.83
CA SER A 124 -6.71 -15.06 -3.39
C SER A 124 -6.84 -15.21 -4.90
N TYR A 125 -5.74 -15.44 -5.62
CA TYR A 125 -5.77 -15.69 -7.05
C TYR A 125 -6.39 -17.06 -7.37
N ILE A 126 -6.02 -18.11 -6.65
CA ILE A 126 -6.61 -19.46 -6.79
C ILE A 126 -8.12 -19.41 -6.60
N ASP A 127 -8.58 -18.75 -5.54
CA ASP A 127 -10.00 -18.62 -5.23
C ASP A 127 -10.74 -17.82 -6.32
N ALA A 128 -10.17 -16.72 -6.80
CA ALA A 128 -10.71 -15.95 -7.91
C ALA A 128 -10.80 -16.78 -9.22
N MET A 129 -9.79 -17.58 -9.51
CA MET A 129 -9.78 -18.46 -10.69
C MET A 129 -10.85 -19.54 -10.58
N SER A 130 -11.03 -20.13 -9.40
CA SER A 130 -12.10 -21.12 -9.17
C SER A 130 -13.49 -20.53 -9.38
N LEU A 131 -13.73 -19.28 -8.93
CA LEU A 131 -14.99 -18.55 -9.19
C LEU A 131 -15.21 -18.28 -10.70
N LEU A 132 -14.14 -18.18 -11.48
CA LEU A 132 -14.19 -18.08 -12.94
C LEU A 132 -14.26 -19.47 -13.63
N GLY A 133 -14.41 -20.54 -12.86
CA GLY A 133 -14.46 -21.92 -13.31
C GLY A 133 -13.11 -22.52 -13.70
N VAL A 134 -12.00 -21.87 -13.38
CA VAL A 134 -10.65 -22.34 -13.73
C VAL A 134 -10.02 -23.03 -12.53
N THR A 135 -9.66 -24.30 -12.69
CA THR A 135 -9.03 -25.09 -11.62
C THR A 135 -7.51 -24.87 -11.62
N ILE A 136 -7.04 -24.09 -10.65
CA ILE A 136 -5.62 -23.82 -10.39
C ILE A 136 -5.31 -24.22 -8.93
N THR A 137 -4.10 -24.69 -8.68
CA THR A 137 -3.61 -25.07 -7.35
C THR A 137 -2.30 -24.33 -7.03
N LEU A 138 -1.85 -24.39 -5.78
CA LEU A 138 -0.55 -23.81 -5.39
C LEU A 138 0.61 -24.30 -6.26
N ALA A 139 0.61 -25.59 -6.61
CA ALA A 139 1.65 -26.19 -7.46
C ALA A 139 1.63 -25.70 -8.92
N ASP A 140 0.56 -25.01 -9.33
CA ASP A 140 0.47 -24.44 -10.67
C ASP A 140 1.10 -23.03 -10.75
N ILE A 141 1.50 -22.43 -9.62
CA ILE A 141 2.03 -21.06 -9.51
C ILE A 141 3.48 -21.10 -9.03
N ASP A 142 4.37 -20.43 -9.77
CA ASP A 142 5.77 -20.24 -9.39
C ASP A 142 5.93 -18.94 -8.62
N SER A 143 5.90 -19.03 -7.29
CA SER A 143 6.05 -17.89 -6.38
C SER A 143 7.50 -17.65 -5.93
N GLU A 144 8.45 -18.49 -6.36
CA GLU A 144 9.87 -18.37 -5.99
C GLU A 144 10.65 -17.65 -7.09
N ASN A 145 10.47 -18.08 -8.35
CA ASN A 145 11.20 -17.53 -9.49
C ASN A 145 10.33 -16.64 -10.39
N PHE A 146 9.00 -16.66 -10.18
CA PHE A 146 8.03 -15.84 -10.90
C PHE A 146 8.02 -16.03 -12.43
N ASN A 147 8.61 -17.11 -12.95
CA ASN A 147 8.89 -17.24 -14.38
C ASN A 147 8.51 -18.59 -14.99
N ASN A 148 8.10 -19.58 -14.18
CA ASN A 148 7.78 -20.94 -14.64
C ASN A 148 6.39 -21.41 -14.18
N HIS A 149 5.38 -20.53 -14.27
CA HIS A 149 3.98 -20.89 -13.99
C HIS A 149 3.48 -22.03 -14.90
N ASN A 150 2.56 -22.84 -14.37
CA ASN A 150 2.00 -23.96 -15.11
C ASN A 150 1.14 -23.50 -16.30
N ASP A 151 1.11 -24.33 -17.34
CA ASP A 151 0.31 -24.11 -18.54
C ASP A 151 -1.17 -23.79 -18.29
N LYS A 152 -1.78 -24.32 -17.23
CA LYS A 152 -3.16 -23.99 -16.85
C LYS A 152 -3.35 -22.50 -16.54
N VAL A 153 -2.38 -21.89 -15.85
CA VAL A 153 -2.38 -20.47 -15.51
C VAL A 153 -2.16 -19.65 -16.77
N LEU A 154 -1.17 -20.05 -17.59
CA LEU A 154 -0.85 -19.36 -18.84
C LEU A 154 -2.04 -19.38 -19.82
N ASP A 155 -2.70 -20.53 -19.97
CA ASP A 155 -3.80 -20.69 -20.92
C ASP A 155 -5.00 -19.78 -20.64
N TYR A 156 -5.20 -19.36 -19.38
CA TYR A 156 -6.25 -18.39 -19.03
C TYR A 156 -6.03 -17.03 -19.73
N TYR A 157 -4.77 -16.57 -19.81
CA TYR A 157 -4.36 -15.29 -20.41
C TYR A 157 -4.03 -15.35 -21.90
N LYS A 158 -4.17 -16.53 -22.53
CA LYS A 158 -3.83 -16.73 -23.95
C LYS A 158 -4.50 -15.73 -24.89
N LEU A 159 -5.76 -15.36 -24.63
CA LEU A 159 -6.45 -14.37 -25.44
C LEU A 159 -5.89 -12.96 -25.24
N ASP A 160 -5.50 -12.59 -24.03
CA ASP A 160 -4.95 -11.26 -23.74
C ASP A 160 -3.56 -11.11 -24.36
N VAL A 161 -2.73 -12.16 -24.32
CA VAL A 161 -1.48 -12.24 -25.08
C VAL A 161 -1.72 -12.15 -26.58
N ALA A 162 -2.72 -12.86 -27.14
CA ALA A 162 -3.05 -12.76 -28.57
C ALA A 162 -3.47 -11.35 -29.01
N LYS A 163 -4.23 -10.62 -28.17
CA LYS A 163 -4.56 -9.21 -28.43
C LYS A 163 -3.31 -8.33 -28.40
N ARG A 164 -2.42 -8.54 -27.43
CA ARG A 164 -1.16 -7.81 -27.31
C ARG A 164 -0.24 -8.02 -28.51
N VAL A 165 -0.15 -9.26 -29.01
CA VAL A 165 0.61 -9.59 -30.23
C VAL A 165 0.05 -8.88 -31.45
N TYR A 166 -1.27 -8.91 -31.66
CA TYR A 166 -1.88 -8.14 -32.75
C TYR A 166 -1.60 -6.64 -32.63
N ALA A 167 -1.71 -6.10 -31.42
CA ALA A 167 -1.45 -4.69 -31.18
C ALA A 167 0.01 -4.33 -31.47
N ARG A 168 0.96 -5.21 -31.11
CA ARG A 168 2.38 -5.07 -31.46
C ARG A 168 2.60 -5.06 -32.97
N GLU A 169 1.99 -6.00 -33.71
CA GLU A 169 2.09 -6.06 -35.18
C GLU A 169 1.54 -4.79 -35.86
N LYS A 170 0.49 -4.18 -35.29
CA LYS A 170 -0.02 -2.88 -35.77
C LYS A 170 0.90 -1.72 -35.40
N LEU A 171 1.42 -1.73 -34.18
CA LEU A 171 2.36 -0.71 -33.72
C LEU A 171 3.64 -0.69 -34.55
N GLU A 172 4.14 -1.86 -35.00
CA GLU A 172 5.29 -1.98 -35.90
C GLU A 172 5.11 -1.20 -37.21
N GLU A 173 3.89 -1.17 -37.76
CA GLU A 173 3.56 -0.37 -38.94
C GLU A 173 3.40 1.12 -38.58
N GLU A 174 2.69 1.41 -37.48
CA GLU A 174 2.31 2.76 -37.08
C GLU A 174 3.48 3.63 -36.61
N VAL A 175 4.51 3.05 -35.99
CA VAL A 175 5.70 3.82 -35.55
C VAL A 175 6.53 4.34 -36.71
N LEU A 176 6.35 3.79 -37.92
CA LEU A 176 7.03 4.21 -39.14
C LEU A 176 6.19 5.14 -40.03
N ASP A 177 4.90 5.29 -39.73
CA ASP A 177 3.95 6.11 -40.51
C ASP A 177 3.88 7.53 -39.96
N THR A 178 4.33 8.52 -40.75
CA THR A 178 4.35 9.94 -40.35
C THR A 178 2.97 10.54 -40.06
N ASP A 179 1.90 9.92 -40.56
CA ASP A 179 0.52 10.37 -40.30
C ASP A 179 -0.07 9.75 -39.02
N SER A 180 0.62 8.79 -38.41
CA SER A 180 0.20 8.12 -37.18
C SER A 180 0.53 8.95 -35.93
N THR A 181 -0.36 8.92 -34.94
CA THR A 181 -0.06 9.49 -33.61
C THR A 181 0.99 8.69 -32.85
N ASN A 182 1.26 7.45 -33.28
CA ASN A 182 2.27 6.59 -32.70
C ASN A 182 3.63 6.69 -33.41
N TYR A 183 3.74 7.49 -34.49
CA TYR A 183 4.98 7.74 -35.21
C TYR A 183 6.13 8.04 -34.24
N ILE A 184 7.31 7.48 -34.54
CA ILE A 184 8.55 7.79 -33.85
C ILE A 184 9.44 8.56 -34.82
N ASP A 185 9.57 9.86 -34.58
CA ASP A 185 10.55 10.68 -35.29
C ASP A 185 11.95 10.32 -34.76
N LYS A 186 12.74 9.64 -35.59
CA LYS A 186 14.05 9.11 -35.18
C LYS A 186 15.01 10.20 -34.69
N ASP A 187 14.94 11.41 -35.25
CA ASP A 187 15.85 12.49 -34.86
C ASP A 187 15.36 13.21 -33.59
N VAL A 188 14.05 13.38 -33.45
CA VAL A 188 13.46 14.11 -32.32
C VAL A 188 13.22 13.20 -31.12
N ASP A 189 12.53 12.08 -31.30
CA ASP A 189 12.09 11.22 -30.21
C ASP A 189 13.24 10.42 -29.60
N LEU A 190 14.19 9.94 -30.41
CA LEU A 190 15.39 9.26 -29.88
C LEU A 190 16.30 10.25 -29.15
N GLY A 191 16.46 11.46 -29.69
CA GLY A 191 17.17 12.54 -29.02
C GLY A 191 16.55 12.88 -27.66
N ASN A 192 15.22 13.07 -27.62
CA ASN A 192 14.47 13.30 -26.38
C ASN A 192 14.59 12.14 -25.40
N TYR A 193 14.52 10.89 -25.88
CA TYR A 193 14.68 9.72 -25.02
C TYR A 193 16.07 9.67 -24.41
N PHE A 194 17.12 9.87 -25.22
CA PHE A 194 18.49 9.91 -24.76
C PHE A 194 18.72 11.03 -23.74
N ASP A 195 18.28 12.25 -24.03
CA ASP A 195 18.44 13.40 -23.11
C ASP A 195 17.77 13.15 -21.75
N ASN A 196 16.60 12.52 -21.74
CA ASN A 196 15.84 12.27 -20.51
C ASN A 196 16.26 11.00 -19.76
N ASN A 197 16.73 9.96 -20.45
CA ASN A 197 16.93 8.64 -19.87
C ASN A 197 18.37 8.14 -19.87
N ILE A 198 19.31 8.81 -20.54
CA ILE A 198 20.69 8.32 -20.75
C ILE A 198 21.75 9.39 -20.53
N LYS A 199 21.62 10.59 -21.13
CA LYS A 199 22.70 11.60 -21.24
C LYS A 199 23.39 11.97 -19.93
N LYS A 200 22.67 11.88 -18.80
CA LYS A 200 23.18 12.16 -17.46
C LYS A 200 22.96 10.99 -16.50
N ARG A 201 22.92 9.76 -17.03
CA ARG A 201 22.70 8.52 -16.30
C ARG A 201 23.86 7.56 -16.53
N TYR A 202 25.01 7.89 -15.97
CA TYR A 202 26.26 7.14 -16.08
C TYR A 202 26.94 7.05 -14.70
N PRO A 203 27.75 6.02 -14.39
CA PRO A 203 28.39 5.93 -13.08
C PRO A 203 29.26 7.14 -12.75
N LEU A 204 29.31 7.53 -11.48
CA LEU A 204 30.06 8.70 -11.03
C LEU A 204 30.90 8.34 -9.80
N SER A 205 32.19 8.68 -9.84
CA SER A 205 33.07 8.56 -8.68
C SER A 205 33.21 9.89 -7.93
N TYR A 206 32.94 9.85 -6.63
CA TYR A 206 33.03 11.03 -5.77
C TYR A 206 33.31 10.66 -4.32
N ILE A 207 33.96 11.57 -3.59
CA ILE A 207 34.13 11.47 -2.16
C ILE A 207 33.08 12.36 -1.49
N SER A 208 32.36 11.79 -0.54
CA SER A 208 31.38 12.47 0.30
C SER A 208 31.88 12.54 1.73
N VAL A 209 31.79 13.73 2.33
CA VAL A 209 31.85 13.89 3.78
C VAL A 209 30.57 14.58 4.25
N ARG A 210 29.73 13.82 4.96
CA ARG A 210 28.44 14.20 5.51
C ARG A 210 28.57 14.61 6.98
N PHE A 211 28.03 15.78 7.29
CA PHE A 211 27.95 16.36 8.63
C PHE A 211 26.50 16.51 9.06
N SER A 212 26.23 16.26 10.34
CA SER A 212 24.88 16.34 10.91
C SER A 212 24.32 17.77 10.93
N ASN A 213 25.21 18.76 11.00
CA ASN A 213 24.86 20.17 11.12
C ASN A 213 26.04 21.06 10.69
N LEU A 214 25.78 22.36 10.54
CA LEU A 214 26.79 23.35 10.15
C LEU A 214 27.94 23.43 11.18
N TYR A 215 27.63 23.38 12.48
CA TYR A 215 28.62 23.47 13.55
C TYR A 215 29.67 22.36 13.46
N GLU A 216 29.26 21.12 13.19
CA GLU A 216 30.13 19.96 13.00
C GLU A 216 31.08 20.19 11.80
N SER A 217 30.54 20.69 10.68
CA SER A 217 31.35 20.99 9.50
C SER A 217 32.37 22.12 9.76
N GLU A 218 31.96 23.19 10.44
CA GLU A 218 32.85 24.31 10.81
C GLU A 218 33.89 23.90 11.85
N ALA A 219 33.54 23.05 12.81
CA ALA A 219 34.46 22.47 13.78
C ALA A 219 35.52 21.60 13.09
N THR A 220 35.11 20.82 12.10
CA THR A 220 36.01 19.96 11.32
C THR A 220 37.02 20.79 10.51
N LEU A 221 36.56 21.79 9.77
CA LEU A 221 37.46 22.67 9.01
C LEU A 221 38.39 23.48 9.93
N ARG A 222 37.86 23.98 11.06
CA ARG A 222 38.66 24.72 12.06
C ARG A 222 39.75 23.85 12.67
N LYS A 223 39.48 22.58 13.00
CA LYS A 223 40.47 21.67 13.59
C LYS A 223 41.74 21.60 12.73
N HIS A 224 41.58 21.59 11.42
CA HIS A 224 42.64 21.53 10.41
C HIS A 224 43.11 22.90 9.89
N SER A 225 42.70 24.00 10.54
CA SER A 225 43.06 25.37 10.12
C SER A 225 42.64 25.71 8.69
N ILE A 226 41.58 25.09 8.15
CA ILE A 226 41.15 25.27 6.76
C ILE A 226 40.10 26.37 6.67
N LYS A 227 40.32 27.37 5.81
CA LYS A 227 39.30 28.35 5.43
C LYS A 227 38.95 28.29 3.96
N ALA A 228 37.65 28.36 3.69
CA ALA A 228 37.12 28.46 2.34
C ALA A 228 37.02 29.93 1.88
N HIS A 229 37.61 30.25 0.73
CA HIS A 229 37.51 31.58 0.10
C HIS A 229 37.47 31.44 -1.43
N VAL A 230 36.46 32.04 -2.07
CA VAL A 230 36.25 32.03 -3.53
C VAL A 230 36.38 30.61 -4.12
N GLY A 231 35.69 29.64 -3.52
CA GLY A 231 35.66 28.25 -4.01
C GLY A 231 36.94 27.43 -3.80
N LYS A 232 37.93 27.94 -3.05
CA LYS A 232 39.17 27.23 -2.73
C LYS A 232 39.39 27.11 -1.22
N TRP A 233 40.20 26.14 -0.82
CA TRP A 233 40.67 25.99 0.56
C TRP A 233 42.03 26.64 0.75
N TYR A 234 42.23 27.20 1.94
CA TYR A 234 43.46 27.84 2.41
C TYR A 234 43.75 27.29 3.80
N VAL A 235 44.98 26.84 4.04
CA VAL A 235 45.43 26.53 5.40
C VAL A 235 45.96 27.82 6.01
N ILE A 236 45.27 28.34 7.02
CA ILE A 236 45.71 29.55 7.72
C ILE A 236 46.82 29.17 8.70
N PRO A 237 47.76 30.08 9.01
CA PRO A 237 48.79 29.83 10.02
C PRO A 237 48.17 29.40 11.36
N ASP A 238 48.74 28.36 11.99
CA ASP A 238 48.21 27.80 13.23
C ASP A 238 49.08 28.16 14.45
N PRO A 239 48.71 29.20 15.22
CA PRO A 239 49.50 29.65 16.36
C PRO A 239 49.50 28.67 17.55
N ARG A 240 48.73 27.57 17.48
CA ARG A 240 48.77 26.50 18.49
C ARG A 240 50.03 25.65 18.36
N VAL A 241 50.58 25.52 17.16
CA VAL A 241 51.70 24.62 16.88
C VAL A 241 52.94 25.35 16.38
N ASP A 242 52.78 26.53 15.77
CA ASP A 242 53.87 27.31 15.20
C ASP A 242 53.87 28.77 15.68
N ILE A 243 55.03 29.42 15.66
CA ILE A 243 55.12 30.88 15.85
C ILE A 243 54.68 31.54 14.55
N VAL A 244 53.55 32.26 14.58
CA VAL A 244 53.00 32.96 13.41
C VAL A 244 53.51 34.39 13.31
N GLU A 245 53.69 34.89 12.09
CA GLU A 245 54.16 36.25 11.79
C GLU A 245 53.17 36.98 10.85
N GLY A 246 53.45 38.24 10.51
CA GLY A 246 52.66 39.02 9.54
C GLY A 246 51.21 39.25 9.99
N TYR A 247 50.26 39.12 9.06
CA TYR A 247 48.83 39.35 9.36
C TYR A 247 48.28 38.40 10.43
N ALA A 248 48.77 37.15 10.49
CA ALA A 248 48.37 36.20 11.52
C ALA A 248 48.72 36.70 12.93
N LEU A 249 49.90 37.31 13.11
CA LEU A 249 50.28 37.95 14.36
C LEU A 249 49.40 39.16 14.67
N THR A 250 49.08 39.99 13.68
CA THR A 250 48.17 41.14 13.87
C THR A 250 46.77 40.70 14.32
N VAL A 251 46.29 39.54 13.88
CA VAL A 251 45.02 38.97 14.35
C VAL A 251 45.13 38.55 15.83
N LEU A 252 46.24 37.96 16.26
CA LEU A 252 46.47 37.63 17.67
C LEU A 252 46.56 38.89 18.54
N GLU A 253 47.32 39.90 18.13
CA GLU A 253 47.45 41.19 18.82
C GLU A 253 46.09 41.87 18.97
N LYS A 254 45.24 41.81 17.94
CA LYS A 254 43.88 42.35 17.99
C LYS A 254 43.00 41.64 19.04
N LEU A 255 43.27 40.37 19.31
CA LEU A 255 42.53 39.55 20.26
C LEU A 255 43.18 39.54 21.66
N ASP A 256 44.27 40.27 21.86
CA ASP A 256 45.11 40.24 23.07
C ASP A 256 45.64 38.81 23.39
N LEU A 257 46.08 38.08 22.36
CA LEU A 257 46.55 36.68 22.43
C LEU A 257 48.00 36.46 21.98
N GLU A 258 48.74 37.52 21.66
CA GLU A 258 50.09 37.46 21.09
C GLU A 258 51.12 36.80 22.02
N GLU A 259 50.93 36.88 23.34
CA GLU A 259 51.80 36.23 24.34
C GLU A 259 51.76 34.69 24.25
N LYS A 260 50.72 34.13 23.62
CA LYS A 260 50.54 32.67 23.45
C LYS A 260 50.95 32.15 22.07
N ASN A 261 51.57 32.99 21.25
CA ASN A 261 51.96 32.63 19.89
C ASN A 261 53.00 31.50 19.87
N GLY A 262 52.66 30.33 19.31
CA GLY A 262 53.55 29.18 19.18
C GLY A 262 53.91 28.49 20.51
N THR A 263 53.23 28.83 21.61
CA THR A 263 53.50 28.23 22.93
C THR A 263 52.76 26.91 23.15
N GLY A 264 51.73 26.64 22.34
CA GLY A 264 50.78 25.54 22.56
C GLY A 264 49.74 25.80 23.66
N GLU A 265 49.71 27.01 24.23
CA GLU A 265 48.83 27.35 25.36
C GLU A 265 47.50 28.03 24.95
N LEU A 266 47.27 28.20 23.64
CA LEU A 266 46.00 28.70 23.10
C LEU A 266 44.88 27.68 23.36
N THR A 267 43.85 28.11 24.09
CA THR A 267 42.64 27.29 24.29
C THR A 267 41.82 27.18 23.00
N GLU A 268 40.95 26.18 22.90
CA GLU A 268 40.10 26.02 21.72
C GLU A 268 39.15 27.22 21.50
N SER A 269 38.61 27.80 22.59
CA SER A 269 37.77 29.01 22.51
C SER A 269 38.56 30.20 21.95
N GLU A 270 39.80 30.40 22.39
CA GLU A 270 40.69 31.45 21.88
C GLU A 270 41.09 31.21 20.42
N TYR A 271 41.42 29.96 20.07
CA TYR A 271 41.72 29.59 18.70
C TYR A 271 40.50 29.74 17.78
N LYS A 272 39.28 29.47 18.27
CA LYS A 272 38.04 29.73 17.54
C LYS A 272 37.83 31.22 17.26
N LEU A 273 38.17 32.10 18.21
CA LEU A 273 38.16 33.55 17.99
C LEU A 273 39.18 33.95 16.94
N TYR A 274 40.42 33.48 17.07
CA TYR A 274 41.49 33.68 16.08
C TYR A 274 41.07 33.24 14.68
N TYR A 275 40.61 31.99 14.57
CA TYR A 275 40.11 31.42 13.32
C TYR A 275 38.99 32.29 12.76
N ASN A 276 37.97 32.67 13.52
CA ASN A 276 36.85 33.48 13.03
C ASN A 276 37.28 34.87 12.51
N ASP A 277 38.22 35.53 13.21
CA ASP A 277 38.69 36.87 12.88
C ASP A 277 39.64 36.89 11.68
N TYR A 278 40.44 35.83 11.47
CA TYR A 278 41.36 35.73 10.34
C TYR A 278 40.64 35.85 8.99
N LYS A 279 40.97 36.83 8.15
CA LYS A 279 40.39 36.97 6.79
C LYS A 279 41.39 36.58 5.72
N VAL A 280 41.08 35.50 5.00
CA VAL A 280 41.86 35.05 3.84
C VAL A 280 41.92 36.17 2.80
N ASN A 281 43.14 36.50 2.37
CA ASN A 281 43.39 37.46 1.30
C ASN A 281 44.64 37.02 0.48
N PRO A 282 44.43 36.43 -0.72
CA PRO A 282 45.53 36.03 -1.60
C PRO A 282 46.32 37.22 -2.17
N GLU A 283 45.74 38.43 -2.17
CA GLU A 283 46.35 39.64 -2.71
C GLU A 283 47.07 40.48 -1.65
N ARG A 284 47.22 39.96 -0.42
CA ARG A 284 47.86 40.69 0.68
C ARG A 284 49.33 41.01 0.34
N PRO A 285 49.89 42.18 0.74
CA PRO A 285 51.29 42.49 0.53
C PRO A 285 52.23 41.39 1.04
N ILE A 286 53.34 41.14 0.31
CA ILE A 286 54.31 40.06 0.62
C ILE A 286 54.80 40.12 2.08
N LEU A 287 55.05 41.32 2.61
CA LEU A 287 55.53 41.53 3.98
C LEU A 287 54.49 41.15 5.06
N GLU A 288 53.21 41.08 4.69
CA GLU A 288 52.12 40.67 5.59
C GLU A 288 51.74 39.19 5.42
N GLY A 289 52.35 38.49 4.44
CA GLY A 289 52.10 37.09 4.12
C GLY A 289 50.79 36.87 3.35
N PRO A 290 50.81 36.83 2.00
CA PRO A 290 49.63 36.46 1.21
C PRO A 290 49.22 35.01 1.45
N ASP A 291 47.91 34.77 1.57
CA ASP A 291 47.36 33.43 1.78
C ASP A 291 47.44 32.61 0.47
N THR A 292 48.01 31.41 0.54
CA THR A 292 48.15 30.52 -0.62
C THR A 292 47.03 29.48 -0.62
N ALA A 293 46.33 29.36 -1.75
CA ALA A 293 45.29 28.34 -1.92
C ALA A 293 45.93 26.95 -2.02
N LEU A 294 45.30 25.96 -1.41
CA LEU A 294 45.65 24.56 -1.65
C LEU A 294 45.46 24.22 -3.13
N THR A 295 46.40 23.47 -3.66
CA THR A 295 46.25 22.78 -4.94
C THR A 295 45.16 21.71 -4.84
N ILE A 296 44.68 21.20 -5.98
CA ILE A 296 43.65 20.14 -5.99
C ILE A 296 44.16 18.87 -5.29
N ASP A 297 45.43 18.52 -5.47
CA ASP A 297 46.05 17.37 -4.81
C ASP A 297 46.12 17.55 -3.29
N GLU A 298 46.52 18.74 -2.82
CA GLU A 298 46.55 19.05 -1.39
C GLU A 298 45.14 19.09 -0.78
N ALA A 299 44.15 19.63 -1.51
CA ALA A 299 42.76 19.65 -1.08
C ALA A 299 42.16 18.24 -1.01
N LEU A 300 42.47 17.35 -1.96
CA LEU A 300 42.08 15.94 -1.94
C LEU A 300 42.69 15.23 -0.74
N ASN A 301 44.00 15.36 -0.52
CA ASN A 301 44.68 14.73 0.62
C ASN A 301 44.06 15.17 1.94
N MET A 302 43.79 16.48 2.08
CA MET A 302 43.12 17.00 3.27
C MET A 302 41.69 16.47 3.43
N LEU A 303 40.95 16.31 2.32
CA LEU A 303 39.62 15.71 2.35
C LEU A 303 39.67 14.23 2.77
N LEU A 304 40.66 13.46 2.31
CA LEU A 304 40.84 12.05 2.71
C LEU A 304 41.19 11.93 4.20
N VAL A 305 41.99 12.85 4.74
CA VAL A 305 42.23 12.94 6.19
C VAL A 305 40.91 13.20 6.93
N ILE A 306 40.14 14.19 6.49
CA ILE A 306 38.83 14.51 7.08
C ILE A 306 37.86 13.33 6.95
N TYR A 307 37.87 12.61 5.83
CA TYR A 307 37.04 11.43 5.60
C TYR A 307 37.33 10.35 6.64
N ASN A 308 38.60 9.94 6.80
CA ASN A 308 39.00 8.94 7.78
C ASN A 308 38.59 9.34 9.21
N GLU A 309 38.76 10.61 9.58
CA GLU A 309 38.36 11.13 10.89
C GLU A 309 36.83 11.16 11.10
N THR A 310 36.07 11.45 10.04
CA THR A 310 34.61 11.54 10.07
C THR A 310 33.95 10.17 10.08
N TYR A 311 34.64 9.18 9.52
CA TYR A 311 34.16 7.81 9.31
C TYR A 311 35.15 6.77 9.86
N PRO A 312 35.46 6.78 11.17
CA PRO A 312 36.40 5.81 11.76
C PRO A 312 35.91 4.36 11.69
N TYR A 313 34.62 4.15 11.43
CA TYR A 313 34.01 2.83 11.24
C TYR A 313 34.12 2.30 9.81
N LYS A 314 34.34 3.17 8.80
CA LYS A 314 34.56 2.79 7.40
C LYS A 314 36.01 2.33 7.19
N GLU A 315 36.26 1.74 6.03
CA GLU A 315 37.62 1.41 5.60
C GLU A 315 38.49 2.67 5.59
N GLN A 316 39.67 2.57 6.22
CA GLN A 316 40.57 3.70 6.39
C GLN A 316 41.53 3.79 5.20
N ILE A 317 41.69 4.99 4.66
CA ILE A 317 42.50 5.23 3.48
C ILE A 317 43.90 5.67 3.91
N ASP A 318 44.93 4.97 3.46
CA ASP A 318 46.31 5.44 3.65
C ASP A 318 46.59 6.61 2.71
N VAL A 319 46.33 7.83 3.20
CA VAL A 319 46.48 9.08 2.45
C VAL A 319 47.90 9.24 1.87
N SER A 320 48.92 8.63 2.49
CA SER A 320 50.30 8.73 2.01
C SER A 320 50.55 8.04 0.66
N LEU A 321 49.68 7.10 0.28
CA LEU A 321 49.75 6.40 -1.01
C LEU A 321 49.17 7.23 -2.17
N TYR A 322 48.41 8.29 -1.87
CA TYR A 322 47.68 9.07 -2.87
C TYR A 322 48.15 10.54 -2.95
N PRO A 323 49.45 10.83 -3.17
CA PRO A 323 49.96 12.19 -3.16
C PRO A 323 49.39 13.08 -4.28
N THR A 324 48.77 12.50 -5.32
CA THR A 324 48.11 13.22 -6.42
C THR A 324 46.74 12.65 -6.72
N LEU A 325 45.85 13.46 -7.31
CA LEU A 325 44.54 13.00 -7.79
C LEU A 325 44.66 11.80 -8.73
N GLN A 326 45.65 11.81 -9.63
CA GLN A 326 45.86 10.71 -10.58
C GLN A 326 46.16 9.39 -9.86
N SER A 327 46.95 9.41 -8.78
CA SER A 327 47.26 8.19 -8.04
C SER A 327 46.04 7.52 -7.40
N LEU A 328 45.00 8.30 -7.04
CA LEU A 328 43.72 7.75 -6.57
C LEU A 328 42.83 7.29 -7.74
N LEU A 329 42.82 8.01 -8.85
CA LEU A 329 42.05 7.65 -10.05
C LEU A 329 42.56 6.34 -10.69
N ASP A 330 43.86 6.06 -10.59
CA ASP A 330 44.47 4.83 -11.11
C ASP A 330 44.22 3.60 -10.21
N ASP A 331 43.65 3.80 -9.01
CA ASP A 331 43.39 2.73 -8.05
C ASP A 331 41.95 2.20 -8.16
N SER A 332 41.83 1.01 -8.73
CA SER A 332 40.54 0.36 -9.00
C SER A 332 39.76 -0.01 -7.73
N THR A 333 40.42 -0.07 -6.55
CA THR A 333 39.69 -0.32 -5.31
C THR A 333 38.80 0.86 -4.90
N TYR A 334 39.16 2.07 -5.32
CA TYR A 334 38.44 3.29 -4.95
C TYR A 334 37.62 3.88 -6.10
N VAL A 335 38.11 3.78 -7.33
CA VAL A 335 37.49 4.36 -8.53
C VAL A 335 37.22 3.25 -9.55
N ASN A 336 36.03 3.24 -10.16
CA ASN A 336 35.68 2.23 -11.16
C ASN A 336 36.64 2.28 -12.37
N ASN A 337 37.03 1.09 -12.85
CA ASN A 337 37.89 0.90 -14.03
C ASN A 337 37.23 0.06 -15.15
N GLY A 338 35.95 -0.30 -14.99
CA GLY A 338 35.15 -1.05 -15.96
C GLY A 338 34.89 -2.52 -15.60
N GLU A 339 35.59 -3.12 -14.63
CA GLU A 339 35.37 -4.53 -14.22
C GLU A 339 34.69 -4.68 -12.86
N GLU A 340 35.06 -3.85 -11.88
CA GLU A 340 34.45 -3.82 -10.54
C GLU A 340 34.21 -2.38 -10.07
N LYS A 341 33.14 -2.19 -9.31
CA LYS A 341 32.75 -0.89 -8.74
C LYS A 341 33.69 -0.55 -7.57
N GLY A 342 34.55 0.45 -7.76
CA GLY A 342 35.39 0.98 -6.69
C GLY A 342 34.57 1.69 -5.59
N LEU A 343 35.13 1.77 -4.37
CA LEU A 343 34.46 2.28 -3.14
C LEU A 343 33.72 3.61 -3.31
N PHE A 344 34.26 4.54 -4.10
CA PHE A 344 33.71 5.88 -4.31
C PHE A 344 32.82 6.02 -5.54
N THR A 345 32.56 4.93 -6.25
CA THR A 345 31.71 4.93 -7.44
C THR A 345 30.29 4.60 -7.05
N LEU A 346 29.31 5.32 -7.60
CA LEU A 346 27.89 4.94 -7.56
C LEU A 346 27.33 4.89 -8.98
N GLU A 347 26.52 3.87 -9.28
CA GLU A 347 25.70 3.85 -10.49
C GLU A 347 24.59 4.89 -10.37
N TYR A 348 24.03 5.32 -11.50
CA TYR A 348 22.98 6.36 -11.47
C TYR A 348 21.71 5.91 -10.71
N ASP A 349 21.39 4.62 -10.80
CA ASP A 349 20.19 4.04 -10.18
C ASP A 349 20.43 3.57 -8.73
N ASP A 350 21.68 3.52 -8.27
CA ASP A 350 22.02 3.25 -6.85
C ASP A 350 21.63 4.41 -5.92
N TRP A 351 21.35 5.59 -6.48
CA TRP A 351 20.91 6.75 -5.71
C TRP A 351 19.48 6.53 -5.24
N LYS A 352 19.31 5.85 -4.10
CA LYS A 352 18.00 5.55 -3.53
C LYS A 352 17.14 6.82 -3.44
N ILE A 353 15.96 6.77 -4.04
CA ILE A 353 15.01 7.88 -4.02
C ILE A 353 14.24 7.78 -2.70
N SER A 354 14.80 8.34 -1.64
CA SER A 354 14.08 8.48 -0.36
C SER A 354 12.87 9.42 -0.57
N SER A 355 11.82 9.25 0.26
CA SER A 355 10.66 10.16 0.29
C SER A 355 11.01 11.64 0.57
N ARG A 356 12.29 11.93 0.90
CA ARG A 356 12.79 13.25 1.28
C ARG A 356 13.62 13.95 0.18
N ASN A 357 13.88 13.30 -0.96
CA ASN A 357 14.53 13.86 -2.17
C ASN A 357 15.92 14.50 -1.97
N GLN A 358 16.66 14.21 -0.90
CA GLN A 358 17.92 14.90 -0.58
C GLN A 358 19.13 14.33 -1.35
N LEU A 359 19.30 13.00 -1.42
CA LEU A 359 20.26 12.35 -2.34
C LEU A 359 20.06 12.75 -3.81
N SER A 360 18.80 12.95 -4.23
CA SER A 360 18.52 13.47 -5.58
C SER A 360 19.13 14.86 -5.80
N SER A 361 19.21 15.69 -4.75
CA SER A 361 19.82 17.02 -4.78
C SER A 361 21.34 16.95 -4.80
N VAL A 362 21.95 16.03 -4.04
CA VAL A 362 23.39 15.74 -4.08
C VAL A 362 23.79 15.26 -5.47
N ARG A 363 23.07 14.26 -6.01
CA ARG A 363 23.23 13.77 -7.39
C ARG A 363 23.14 14.92 -8.38
N ASN A 364 22.05 15.69 -8.33
CA ASN A 364 21.83 16.82 -9.24
C ASN A 364 23.01 17.81 -9.20
N TYR A 365 23.54 18.11 -8.02
CA TYR A 365 24.70 18.98 -7.87
C TYR A 365 26.00 18.39 -8.46
N LEU A 366 26.26 17.10 -8.24
CA LEU A 366 27.43 16.40 -8.80
C LEU A 366 27.42 16.34 -10.32
N TYR A 367 26.24 16.12 -10.93
CA TYR A 367 26.12 16.03 -12.39
C TYR A 367 26.07 17.39 -13.09
N ASN A 368 25.50 18.41 -12.45
CA ASN A 368 25.20 19.70 -13.11
C ASN A 368 26.04 20.88 -12.62
N THR A 369 26.81 20.74 -11.54
CA THR A 369 27.60 21.85 -10.99
C THR A 369 29.08 21.51 -10.79
N LEU A 370 29.39 20.33 -10.25
CA LEU A 370 30.79 19.90 -10.14
C LEU A 370 31.27 19.30 -11.47
N THR A 371 32.51 19.61 -11.85
CA THR A 371 33.13 19.14 -13.10
C THR A 371 34.55 18.62 -12.87
N THR A 372 35.00 17.76 -13.78
CA THR A 372 36.38 17.26 -13.84
C THR A 372 37.29 18.12 -14.73
N ASP A 373 36.77 19.17 -15.37
CA ASP A 373 37.55 20.06 -16.25
C ASP A 373 38.64 20.83 -15.47
N GLU A 374 39.76 21.13 -16.13
CA GLU A 374 40.94 21.78 -15.52
C GLU A 374 40.63 23.14 -14.87
N ASP A 375 39.77 23.95 -15.50
CA ASP A 375 39.39 25.29 -15.01
C ASP A 375 38.07 25.29 -14.19
N GLY A 376 37.50 24.11 -13.95
CA GLY A 376 36.19 23.96 -13.33
C GLY A 376 36.20 23.81 -11.81
N VAL A 377 35.01 23.87 -11.19
CA VAL A 377 34.85 23.64 -9.75
C VAL A 377 34.70 22.13 -9.50
N ARG A 378 35.75 21.50 -8.96
CA ARG A 378 35.78 20.05 -8.71
C ARG A 378 35.22 19.62 -7.35
N PHE A 379 35.19 20.52 -6.37
CA PHE A 379 34.74 20.21 -5.02
C PHE A 379 34.05 21.37 -4.33
N THR A 380 33.35 21.05 -3.25
CA THR A 380 32.57 22.02 -2.46
C THR A 380 33.45 22.59 -1.34
N ALA A 381 34.05 23.77 -1.57
CA ALA A 381 34.94 24.38 -0.58
C ALA A 381 34.20 24.85 0.69
N GLN A 382 32.97 25.36 0.58
CA GLN A 382 32.14 25.67 1.75
C GLN A 382 31.14 24.52 1.97
N PRO A 383 30.97 24.00 3.20
CA PRO A 383 29.96 22.99 3.47
C PRO A 383 28.59 23.43 2.97
N ARG A 384 27.98 22.61 2.12
CA ARG A 384 26.70 22.92 1.48
C ARG A 384 25.59 22.08 2.08
N SER A 385 24.47 22.70 2.41
CA SER A 385 23.30 21.97 2.88
C SER A 385 22.58 21.27 1.73
N PHE A 386 22.32 19.98 1.92
CA PHE A 386 21.36 19.22 1.13
C PHE A 386 20.38 18.58 2.12
N GLY A 387 19.17 19.15 2.17
CA GLY A 387 18.17 18.80 3.16
C GLY A 387 18.61 19.03 4.61
N ASN A 388 18.70 17.95 5.40
CA ASN A 388 19.02 18.02 6.83
C ASN A 388 20.52 17.98 7.12
N TYR A 389 21.33 17.61 6.13
CA TYR A 389 22.76 17.40 6.29
C TYR A 389 23.58 18.46 5.55
N TYR A 390 24.82 18.61 5.98
CA TYR A 390 25.82 19.44 5.30
C TYR A 390 26.87 18.53 4.69
N TYR A 391 27.32 18.87 3.48
CA TYR A 391 28.24 18.04 2.73
C TYR A 391 29.44 18.84 2.25
N ILE A 392 30.59 18.18 2.28
CA ILE A 392 31.71 18.50 1.39
C ILE A 392 31.80 17.35 0.38
N LEU A 393 31.64 17.70 -0.90
CA LEU A 393 31.65 16.76 -2.00
C LEU A 393 32.85 17.06 -2.90
N PHE A 394 33.54 16.01 -3.34
CA PHE A 394 34.65 16.10 -4.29
C PHE A 394 34.43 15.13 -5.44
N LYS A 395 34.34 15.65 -6.67
CA LYS A 395 34.11 14.87 -7.87
C LYS A 395 35.44 14.31 -8.40
N LEU A 396 35.55 12.98 -8.46
CA LEU A 396 36.74 12.29 -8.92
C LEU A 396 36.68 12.09 -10.44
N ALA A 397 35.66 11.37 -10.92
CA ALA A 397 35.53 10.99 -12.34
C ALA A 397 34.05 10.91 -12.77
N ASP A 398 33.80 11.27 -14.03
CA ASP A 398 32.57 10.94 -14.76
C ASP A 398 32.88 9.70 -15.63
N HIS A 399 32.20 8.57 -15.40
CA HIS A 399 32.35 7.35 -16.21
C HIS A 399 31.39 7.38 -17.40
N ASN A 400 31.52 8.42 -18.22
CA ASN A 400 30.60 8.75 -19.31
C ASN A 400 31.15 8.44 -20.71
N GLU A 401 32.16 7.58 -20.81
CA GLU A 401 32.79 7.17 -22.06
C GLU A 401 31.76 6.60 -23.04
N ASP A 402 30.88 5.71 -22.55
CA ASP A 402 29.82 5.09 -23.37
C ASP A 402 28.77 6.11 -23.81
N VAL A 403 28.46 7.10 -22.96
CA VAL A 403 27.54 8.18 -23.31
C VAL A 403 28.18 9.10 -24.36
N LYS A 404 29.47 9.45 -24.20
CA LYS A 404 30.22 10.25 -25.17
C LYS A 404 30.36 9.54 -26.51
N ALA A 405 30.55 8.22 -26.52
CA ALA A 405 30.61 7.41 -27.73
C ALA A 405 29.30 7.45 -28.55
N GLN A 406 28.18 7.79 -27.91
CA GLN A 406 26.88 7.96 -28.54
C GLN A 406 26.64 9.37 -29.07
N LEU A 407 27.52 10.34 -28.81
CA LEU A 407 27.32 11.73 -29.22
C LEU A 407 27.99 12.04 -30.56
N ASN A 408 27.39 12.97 -31.31
CA ASN A 408 28.00 13.60 -32.47
C ASN A 408 28.85 14.82 -32.05
N ASN A 409 29.43 15.52 -33.03
CA ASN A 409 30.28 16.71 -32.79
C ASN A 409 29.52 17.93 -32.21
N GLU A 410 28.19 17.86 -32.09
CA GLU A 410 27.30 18.91 -31.54
C GLU A 410 26.72 18.51 -30.18
N ASP A 411 27.27 17.48 -29.51
CA ASP A 411 26.79 16.94 -28.23
C ASP A 411 25.33 16.45 -28.24
N GLN A 412 24.86 15.98 -29.39
CA GLN A 412 23.57 15.34 -29.60
C GLN A 412 23.73 13.84 -29.91
N LEU A 413 22.69 13.03 -29.68
CA LEU A 413 22.70 11.61 -30.01
C LEU A 413 23.07 11.39 -31.49
N LYS A 414 24.03 10.50 -31.74
CA LYS A 414 24.36 9.96 -33.07
C LYS A 414 23.28 8.96 -33.46
N VAL A 415 22.25 9.45 -34.16
CA VAL A 415 21.10 8.64 -34.60
C VAL A 415 21.48 7.65 -35.69
N TYR A 416 22.24 8.10 -36.70
CA TYR A 416 22.61 7.29 -37.86
C TYR A 416 24.11 6.98 -37.93
N GLU A 417 24.45 5.87 -38.56
CA GLU A 417 25.80 5.57 -39.03
C GLU A 417 26.23 6.56 -40.13
N ASP A 418 27.50 6.49 -40.54
CA ASP A 418 28.10 7.47 -41.47
C ASP A 418 27.41 7.52 -42.86
N ASP A 419 26.58 6.53 -43.20
CA ASP A 419 25.78 6.49 -44.41
C ASP A 419 24.49 7.32 -44.34
N GLY A 420 24.09 7.77 -43.15
CA GLY A 420 22.89 8.56 -42.88
C GLY A 420 21.58 7.79 -43.05
N ILE A 421 21.62 6.46 -43.14
CA ILE A 421 20.45 5.61 -43.43
C ILE A 421 20.25 4.58 -42.33
N ILE A 422 21.32 3.94 -41.88
CA ILE A 422 21.27 2.88 -40.87
C ILE A 422 21.33 3.50 -39.49
N LEU A 423 20.41 3.13 -38.59
CA LEU A 423 20.46 3.55 -37.19
C LEU A 423 21.72 2.98 -36.52
N THR A 424 22.33 3.76 -35.63
CA THR A 424 23.37 3.22 -34.76
C THR A 424 22.78 2.16 -33.82
N THR A 425 23.62 1.26 -33.30
CA THR A 425 23.17 0.20 -32.36
C THR A 425 22.37 0.75 -31.18
N TYR A 426 22.80 1.87 -30.60
CA TYR A 426 22.11 2.51 -29.47
C TYR A 426 20.80 3.19 -29.89
N ALA A 427 20.79 3.84 -31.06
CA ALA A 427 19.57 4.46 -31.58
C ALA A 427 18.49 3.39 -31.89
N GLU A 428 18.89 2.23 -32.40
CA GLU A 428 17.99 1.08 -32.60
C GLU A 428 17.44 0.53 -31.27
N GLU A 429 18.28 0.47 -30.22
CA GLU A 429 17.84 0.08 -28.87
C GLU A 429 16.81 1.07 -28.30
N TYR A 430 17.08 2.39 -28.38
CA TYR A 430 16.15 3.41 -27.92
C TYR A 430 14.84 3.41 -28.72
N PHE A 431 14.92 3.19 -30.03
CA PHE A 431 13.75 3.00 -30.86
C PHE A 431 12.89 1.83 -30.36
N HIS A 432 13.51 0.70 -30.02
CA HIS A 432 12.81 -0.44 -29.42
C HIS A 432 12.18 -0.10 -28.06
N LYS A 433 12.89 0.59 -27.15
CA LYS A 433 12.36 0.97 -25.84
C LYS A 433 11.17 1.94 -25.94
N ILE A 434 11.25 2.94 -26.83
CA ILE A 434 10.13 3.86 -27.08
C ILE A 434 8.95 3.09 -27.68
N LYS A 435 9.20 2.21 -28.65
CA LYS A 435 8.16 1.36 -29.24
C LYS A 435 7.45 0.52 -28.18
N GLU A 436 8.18 -0.20 -27.32
CA GLU A 436 7.58 -1.00 -26.24
C GLU A 436 6.81 -0.13 -25.24
N SER A 437 7.29 1.08 -24.92
CA SER A 437 6.57 2.00 -24.04
C SER A 437 5.21 2.47 -24.59
N LYS A 438 5.03 2.45 -25.92
CA LYS A 438 3.74 2.75 -26.57
C LYS A 438 2.78 1.55 -26.55
N LEU A 439 3.26 0.31 -26.35
CA LEU A 439 2.46 -0.92 -26.23
C LEU A 439 1.80 -1.07 -24.84
N THR A 440 0.99 -0.08 -24.49
CA THR A 440 0.26 -0.03 -23.20
C THR A 440 -1.03 -0.86 -23.24
N ASP A 441 -1.54 -1.25 -22.06
CA ASP A 441 -2.86 -1.92 -21.96
C ASP A 441 -3.99 -1.07 -22.57
N ALA A 442 -3.89 0.26 -22.49
CA ALA A 442 -4.86 1.17 -23.09
C ALA A 442 -4.85 1.05 -24.62
N TYR A 443 -3.66 1.04 -25.23
CA TYR A 443 -3.50 0.87 -26.67
C TYR A 443 -3.96 -0.51 -27.15
N VAL A 444 -3.64 -1.58 -26.41
CA VAL A 444 -4.12 -2.95 -26.72
C VAL A 444 -5.65 -2.99 -26.70
N ASN A 445 -6.29 -2.37 -25.70
CA ASN A 445 -7.76 -2.33 -25.60
C ASN A 445 -8.41 -1.47 -26.68
N GLU A 446 -7.78 -0.37 -27.09
CA GLU A 446 -8.24 0.47 -28.20
C GLU A 446 -8.26 -0.34 -29.51
N LEU A 447 -7.17 -1.01 -29.85
CA LEU A 447 -7.08 -1.83 -31.06
C LEU A 447 -8.02 -3.04 -31.03
N ALA A 448 -8.21 -3.66 -29.85
CA ALA A 448 -9.18 -4.73 -29.70
C ALA A 448 -10.62 -4.26 -29.92
N THR A 449 -10.96 -3.09 -29.38
CA THR A 449 -12.27 -2.47 -29.60
C THR A 449 -12.47 -2.14 -31.08
N LYS A 450 -11.46 -1.53 -31.73
CA LYS A 450 -11.51 -1.19 -33.17
C LYS A 450 -11.69 -2.44 -34.05
N ARG A 451 -10.94 -3.51 -33.79
CA ARG A 451 -11.04 -4.76 -34.56
C ARG A 451 -12.42 -5.43 -34.39
N LEU A 452 -12.99 -5.40 -33.19
CA LEU A 452 -14.34 -5.90 -32.95
C LEU A 452 -15.40 -5.07 -33.68
N ASP A 453 -15.23 -3.76 -33.67
CA ASP A 453 -16.11 -2.80 -34.34
C ASP A 453 -16.10 -2.92 -35.88
N GLU A 454 -14.96 -3.29 -36.47
CA GLU A 454 -14.81 -3.50 -37.91
C GLU A 454 -15.35 -4.86 -38.38
N ALA A 455 -15.57 -5.81 -37.46
CA ALA A 455 -16.09 -7.13 -37.78
C ALA A 455 -17.59 -7.14 -38.08
N GLU A 456 -18.03 -8.07 -38.95
CA GLU A 456 -19.46 -8.24 -39.19
C GLU A 456 -20.09 -9.12 -38.09
N VAL A 457 -20.62 -8.49 -37.05
CA VAL A 457 -21.33 -9.19 -35.97
C VAL A 457 -22.85 -9.13 -36.16
N GLN A 458 -23.48 -10.30 -36.17
CA GLN A 458 -24.94 -10.47 -36.28
C GLN A 458 -25.48 -11.25 -35.10
N PHE A 459 -26.50 -10.74 -34.41
CA PHE A 459 -27.15 -11.38 -33.27
C PHE A 459 -28.46 -12.06 -33.65
N TYR A 460 -28.71 -13.21 -33.03
CA TYR A 460 -29.95 -13.98 -33.13
C TYR A 460 -30.75 -13.95 -31.83
N ASP A 461 -30.13 -13.54 -30.72
CA ASP A 461 -30.79 -13.16 -29.47
C ASP A 461 -30.98 -11.63 -29.43
N GLU A 462 -32.24 -11.19 -29.44
CA GLU A 462 -32.61 -9.77 -29.42
C GLU A 462 -32.18 -9.08 -28.12
N GLU A 463 -32.20 -9.79 -26.99
CA GLU A 463 -31.93 -9.21 -25.69
C GLU A 463 -30.43 -8.96 -25.51
N LEU A 464 -29.59 -9.93 -25.91
CA LEU A 464 -28.14 -9.76 -25.89
C LEU A 464 -27.67 -8.63 -26.81
N HIS A 465 -28.28 -8.49 -28.00
CA HIS A 465 -28.01 -7.37 -28.90
C HIS A 465 -28.33 -6.03 -28.24
N LEU A 466 -29.48 -5.95 -27.56
CA LEU A 466 -29.92 -4.76 -26.85
C LEU A 466 -29.03 -4.39 -25.66
N ILE A 467 -28.46 -5.38 -24.96
CA ILE A 467 -27.61 -5.15 -23.77
C ILE A 467 -26.20 -4.70 -24.17
N LEU A 468 -25.63 -5.29 -25.23
CA LEU A 468 -24.28 -4.95 -25.70
C LEU A 468 -24.19 -3.56 -26.32
N ARG A 469 -25.31 -3.01 -26.81
CA ARG A 469 -25.46 -1.59 -27.26
C ARG A 469 -24.41 -1.11 -28.26
N ASN A 470 -23.82 -2.01 -29.03
CA ASN A 470 -22.90 -1.63 -30.11
C ASN A 470 -23.71 -1.38 -31.39
N GLU A 471 -23.71 -0.13 -31.87
CA GLU A 471 -24.49 0.29 -33.04
C GLU A 471 -24.04 -0.39 -34.35
N LYS A 472 -22.80 -0.90 -34.40
CA LYS A 472 -22.28 -1.62 -35.57
C LYS A 472 -22.79 -3.05 -35.64
N PHE A 473 -23.23 -3.62 -34.52
CA PHE A 473 -23.78 -4.98 -34.47
C PHE A 473 -25.20 -5.00 -35.03
N LYS A 474 -25.49 -6.00 -35.86
CA LYS A 474 -26.79 -6.12 -36.55
C LYS A 474 -27.65 -7.21 -35.93
N MET A 475 -28.97 -7.04 -36.00
CA MET A 475 -29.89 -8.16 -35.77
C MET A 475 -30.07 -9.00 -37.02
N ALA A 476 -30.09 -10.32 -36.86
CA ALA A 476 -30.42 -11.25 -37.93
C ALA A 476 -31.89 -11.09 -38.37
N LYS A 477 -32.14 -11.25 -39.68
CA LYS A 477 -33.50 -11.14 -40.25
C LYS A 477 -34.39 -12.35 -39.97
N LYS A 478 -33.78 -13.50 -39.65
CA LYS A 478 -34.47 -14.75 -39.32
C LYS A 478 -34.02 -15.18 -37.93
N SER A 479 -34.96 -15.63 -37.10
CA SER A 479 -34.61 -16.23 -35.81
C SER A 479 -33.88 -17.55 -36.01
N SER A 480 -32.99 -17.86 -35.08
CA SER A 480 -32.35 -19.17 -34.96
C SER A 480 -32.81 -19.82 -33.66
N LYS A 481 -32.81 -21.15 -33.63
CA LYS A 481 -32.96 -21.89 -32.36
C LYS A 481 -31.60 -22.15 -31.71
N ASP A 482 -30.54 -22.30 -32.50
CA ASP A 482 -29.27 -22.88 -32.05
C ASP A 482 -28.09 -21.89 -32.02
N ILE A 483 -28.29 -20.68 -32.57
CA ILE A 483 -27.23 -19.67 -32.74
C ILE A 483 -27.58 -18.46 -31.87
N VAL A 484 -26.58 -17.95 -31.14
CA VAL A 484 -26.69 -16.74 -30.31
C VAL A 484 -26.21 -15.52 -31.11
N ALA A 485 -25.03 -15.65 -31.71
CA ALA A 485 -24.41 -14.62 -32.53
C ALA A 485 -23.59 -15.27 -33.66
N LYS A 486 -23.34 -14.51 -34.71
CA LYS A 486 -22.43 -14.85 -35.82
C LYS A 486 -21.44 -13.70 -35.95
N ILE A 487 -20.16 -14.02 -36.05
CA ILE A 487 -19.11 -13.05 -36.34
C ILE A 487 -18.40 -13.45 -37.62
N ASN A 488 -18.46 -12.58 -38.62
CA ASN A 488 -18.12 -12.88 -40.00
C ASN A 488 -18.88 -14.14 -40.48
N ASP A 489 -18.17 -15.25 -40.71
CA ASP A 489 -18.73 -16.54 -41.13
C ASP A 489 -18.75 -17.61 -40.04
N VAL A 490 -18.41 -17.27 -38.80
CA VAL A 490 -18.36 -18.22 -37.68
C VAL A 490 -19.57 -18.04 -36.78
N GLU A 491 -20.25 -19.14 -36.50
CA GLU A 491 -21.43 -19.20 -35.63
C GLU A 491 -21.03 -19.47 -34.18
N ILE A 492 -21.55 -18.67 -33.25
CA ILE A 492 -21.53 -18.96 -31.81
C ILE A 492 -22.84 -19.63 -31.43
N LYS A 493 -22.76 -20.91 -31.08
CA LYS A 493 -23.91 -21.74 -30.72
C LYS A 493 -24.37 -21.50 -29.28
N VAL A 494 -25.66 -21.69 -29.04
CA VAL A 494 -26.28 -21.60 -27.70
C VAL A 494 -25.62 -22.57 -26.73
N ASP A 495 -25.45 -23.85 -27.12
CA ASP A 495 -24.91 -24.87 -26.23
C ASP A 495 -23.49 -24.52 -25.75
N THR A 496 -22.61 -24.09 -26.66
CA THR A 496 -21.23 -23.68 -26.32
C THR A 496 -21.19 -22.41 -25.47
N PHE A 497 -22.11 -21.47 -25.70
CA PHE A 497 -22.21 -20.28 -24.85
C PHE A 497 -22.71 -20.65 -23.45
N TYR A 498 -23.75 -21.49 -23.36
CA TYR A 498 -24.28 -22.00 -22.11
C TYR A 498 -23.24 -22.76 -21.31
N GLU A 499 -22.47 -23.67 -21.92
CA GLU A 499 -21.40 -24.42 -21.23
C GLU A 499 -20.37 -23.49 -20.57
N ARG A 500 -20.01 -22.39 -21.22
CA ARG A 500 -19.08 -21.40 -20.64
C ARG A 500 -19.72 -20.58 -19.53
N LEU A 501 -20.98 -20.18 -19.71
CA LEU A 501 -21.73 -19.45 -18.70
C LEU A 501 -21.99 -20.29 -17.46
N GLU A 502 -22.44 -21.54 -17.62
CA GLU A 502 -22.71 -22.46 -16.52
C GLU A 502 -21.47 -22.66 -15.67
N LYS A 503 -20.31 -22.82 -16.32
CA LYS A 503 -19.02 -22.99 -15.64
C LYS A 503 -18.58 -21.78 -14.82
N GLN A 504 -18.98 -20.56 -15.21
CA GLN A 504 -18.61 -19.31 -14.52
C GLN A 504 -19.68 -18.83 -13.53
N LEU A 505 -20.95 -18.97 -13.88
CA LEU A 505 -22.09 -18.31 -13.23
C LEU A 505 -23.19 -19.29 -12.80
N GLY A 506 -23.15 -20.55 -13.23
CA GLY A 506 -24.27 -21.49 -13.07
C GLY A 506 -24.62 -21.75 -11.61
N VAL A 507 -23.63 -22.04 -10.77
CA VAL A 507 -23.85 -22.32 -9.35
C VAL A 507 -24.31 -21.07 -8.59
N SER A 508 -23.67 -19.92 -8.80
CA SER A 508 -24.05 -18.67 -8.12
C SER A 508 -25.42 -18.16 -8.57
N THR A 509 -25.70 -18.18 -9.87
CA THR A 509 -27.01 -17.75 -10.41
C THR A 509 -28.13 -18.68 -9.95
N ALA A 510 -27.89 -20.00 -9.88
CA ALA A 510 -28.87 -20.94 -9.35
C ALA A 510 -29.12 -20.73 -7.84
N MET A 511 -28.09 -20.38 -7.07
CA MET A 511 -28.23 -20.01 -5.66
C MET A 511 -29.09 -18.74 -5.53
N ASP A 512 -28.76 -17.66 -6.24
CA ASP A 512 -29.52 -16.40 -6.20
C ASP A 512 -30.99 -16.59 -6.59
N LEU A 513 -31.24 -17.39 -7.63
CA LEU A 513 -32.58 -17.78 -8.08
C LEU A 513 -33.33 -18.54 -6.99
N ALA A 514 -32.66 -19.51 -6.36
CA ALA A 514 -33.25 -20.31 -5.31
C ALA A 514 -33.59 -19.45 -4.09
N VAL A 515 -32.68 -18.56 -3.66
CA VAL A 515 -32.90 -17.65 -2.53
C VAL A 515 -34.13 -16.80 -2.80
N SER A 516 -34.16 -16.14 -3.95
CA SER A 516 -35.24 -15.25 -4.35
C SER A 516 -36.59 -15.98 -4.37
N LYS A 517 -36.66 -17.18 -4.97
CA LYS A 517 -37.88 -17.98 -5.02
C LYS A 517 -38.33 -18.46 -3.64
N ALA A 518 -37.40 -18.93 -2.81
CA ALA A 518 -37.71 -19.42 -1.47
C ALA A 518 -38.27 -18.29 -0.59
N LEU A 519 -37.61 -17.14 -0.61
CA LEU A 519 -38.03 -15.96 0.14
C LEU A 519 -39.37 -15.38 -0.36
N LEU A 520 -39.59 -15.31 -1.67
CA LEU A 520 -40.88 -14.87 -2.24
C LEU A 520 -42.05 -15.80 -1.87
N ASN A 521 -41.77 -17.08 -1.61
CA ASN A 521 -42.76 -18.06 -1.14
C ASN A 521 -42.88 -18.13 0.40
N SER A 522 -42.15 -17.29 1.13
CA SER A 522 -42.17 -17.24 2.59
C SER A 522 -43.10 -16.14 3.13
N ASP A 523 -43.31 -16.13 4.44
CA ASP A 523 -44.13 -15.10 5.11
C ASP A 523 -43.54 -13.68 4.98
N TYR A 524 -42.25 -13.54 4.68
CA TYR A 524 -41.62 -12.24 4.42
C TYR A 524 -42.25 -11.50 3.24
N ARG A 525 -42.77 -12.22 2.23
CA ARG A 525 -43.47 -11.58 1.11
C ARG A 525 -44.73 -10.84 1.57
N ASN A 526 -45.42 -11.32 2.61
CA ASN A 526 -46.62 -10.70 3.15
C ASN A 526 -46.32 -9.42 3.96
N ARG A 527 -45.06 -9.21 4.34
CA ARG A 527 -44.61 -8.03 5.10
C ARG A 527 -44.34 -6.82 4.21
N VAL A 528 -44.26 -7.00 2.88
CA VAL A 528 -44.24 -5.90 1.91
C VAL A 528 -45.67 -5.40 1.71
N THR A 529 -45.96 -4.19 2.18
CA THR A 529 -47.31 -3.63 2.26
C THR A 529 -47.84 -3.14 0.91
N ASP A 530 -49.17 -3.07 0.76
CA ASP A 530 -49.80 -2.48 -0.43
C ASP A 530 -49.43 -1.00 -0.62
N GLU A 531 -49.19 -0.27 0.47
CA GLU A 531 -48.73 1.12 0.45
C GLU A 531 -47.32 1.24 -0.15
N GLU A 532 -46.39 0.37 0.27
CA GLU A 532 -45.04 0.30 -0.31
C GLU A 532 -45.09 -0.08 -1.80
N ILE A 533 -45.90 -1.08 -2.17
CA ILE A 533 -46.08 -1.47 -3.58
C ILE A 533 -46.62 -0.30 -4.42
N ALA A 534 -47.55 0.49 -3.89
CA ALA A 534 -48.07 1.69 -4.56
C ALA A 534 -46.99 2.79 -4.70
N GLU A 535 -46.13 2.96 -3.70
CA GLU A 535 -44.96 3.84 -3.79
C GLU A 535 -43.98 3.36 -4.87
N TYR A 536 -43.64 2.07 -4.90
CA TYR A 536 -42.75 1.47 -5.89
C TYR A 536 -43.28 1.64 -7.31
N ARG A 537 -44.58 1.45 -7.50
CA ARG A 537 -45.25 1.74 -8.78
C ARG A 537 -45.08 3.19 -9.19
N THR A 538 -45.35 4.12 -8.26
CA THR A 538 -45.17 5.55 -8.51
C THR A 538 -43.72 5.88 -8.89
N ASN A 539 -42.74 5.26 -8.23
CA ASN A 539 -41.32 5.42 -8.52
C ASN A 539 -40.96 4.95 -9.94
N ILE A 540 -41.37 3.74 -10.33
CA ILE A 540 -41.15 3.21 -11.68
C ILE A 540 -41.88 4.05 -12.74
N GLU A 541 -43.11 4.47 -12.51
CA GLU A 541 -43.86 5.33 -13.43
C GLU A 541 -43.18 6.70 -13.61
N ASN A 542 -42.65 7.27 -12.53
CA ASN A 542 -41.84 8.49 -12.59
C ASN A 542 -40.57 8.29 -13.40
N MET A 543 -39.87 7.15 -13.24
CA MET A 543 -38.71 6.81 -14.07
C MET A 543 -39.11 6.67 -15.55
N ILE A 544 -40.22 6.00 -15.87
CA ILE A 544 -40.73 5.88 -17.24
C ILE A 544 -41.11 7.25 -17.83
N ARG A 545 -41.67 8.16 -17.02
CA ARG A 545 -41.96 9.53 -17.44
C ARG A 545 -40.69 10.30 -17.75
N ASN A 546 -39.68 10.20 -16.90
CA ASN A 546 -38.36 10.82 -17.11
C ASN A 546 -37.67 10.26 -18.36
N PHE A 547 -37.70 8.94 -18.56
CA PHE A 547 -37.26 8.28 -19.79
C PHE A 547 -37.99 8.84 -21.02
N SER A 548 -39.33 8.96 -20.96
CA SER A 548 -40.14 9.50 -22.06
C SER A 548 -39.80 10.96 -22.41
N ASN A 549 -39.14 11.67 -21.50
CA ASN A 549 -38.68 13.05 -21.64
C ASN A 549 -37.17 13.16 -21.94
N ASP A 550 -36.52 12.08 -22.41
CA ASP A 550 -35.08 12.00 -22.71
C ASP A 550 -34.13 12.24 -21.52
N ALA A 551 -34.61 12.15 -20.28
CA ALA A 551 -33.78 12.41 -19.10
C ALA A 551 -32.60 11.42 -18.95
N PHE A 552 -32.70 10.22 -19.55
CA PHE A 552 -31.67 9.18 -19.50
C PHE A 552 -30.91 9.00 -20.82
N LYS A 553 -31.05 9.95 -21.77
CA LYS A 553 -30.34 9.89 -23.05
C LYS A 553 -28.83 9.82 -22.86
N GLY A 554 -28.27 10.59 -21.92
CA GLY A 554 -26.84 10.55 -21.57
C GLY A 554 -26.37 9.22 -20.98
N SER A 555 -27.29 8.41 -20.45
CA SER A 555 -27.02 7.06 -19.94
C SER A 555 -27.29 5.96 -20.99
N GLY A 556 -27.44 6.33 -22.27
CA GLY A 556 -27.69 5.40 -23.36
C GLY A 556 -29.12 4.87 -23.42
N PHE A 557 -30.09 5.55 -22.79
CA PHE A 557 -31.52 5.23 -22.86
C PHE A 557 -32.33 6.37 -23.51
N PRO A 558 -32.14 6.63 -24.81
CA PRO A 558 -32.90 7.65 -25.54
C PRO A 558 -34.37 7.24 -25.65
N LYS A 559 -35.32 8.19 -25.60
CA LYS A 559 -36.76 7.88 -25.65
C LYS A 559 -37.13 7.09 -26.90
N GLU A 560 -36.38 7.28 -27.99
CA GLU A 560 -36.54 6.62 -29.28
C GLU A 560 -36.41 5.09 -29.19
N MET A 561 -35.74 4.54 -28.17
CA MET A 561 -35.68 3.09 -27.97
C MET A 561 -37.04 2.48 -27.59
N GLY A 562 -37.97 3.30 -27.07
CA GLY A 562 -39.30 2.89 -26.65
C GLY A 562 -39.34 2.26 -25.26
N ARG A 563 -40.49 2.43 -24.60
CA ARG A 563 -40.70 2.03 -23.19
C ARG A 563 -40.50 0.55 -22.92
N ALA A 564 -40.92 -0.32 -23.84
CA ALA A 564 -40.77 -1.77 -23.68
C ALA A 564 -39.29 -2.19 -23.60
N LYS A 565 -38.43 -1.62 -24.47
CA LYS A 565 -36.99 -1.87 -24.43
C LYS A 565 -36.34 -1.24 -23.20
N PHE A 566 -36.79 -0.05 -22.80
CA PHE A 566 -36.32 0.59 -21.58
C PHE A 566 -36.62 -0.26 -20.34
N LEU A 567 -37.85 -0.73 -20.15
CA LEU A 567 -38.22 -1.61 -19.03
C LEU A 567 -37.36 -2.87 -18.99
N LYS A 568 -37.14 -3.49 -20.16
CA LYS A 568 -36.36 -4.72 -20.26
C LYS A 568 -34.88 -4.51 -19.95
N LEU A 569 -34.27 -3.41 -20.41
CA LEU A 569 -32.85 -3.15 -20.19
C LEU A 569 -32.54 -2.53 -18.82
N ALA A 570 -33.43 -1.68 -18.30
CA ALA A 570 -33.22 -1.00 -17.04
C ALA A 570 -33.61 -1.89 -15.85
N PHE A 571 -34.64 -2.71 -16.01
CA PHE A 571 -35.31 -3.40 -14.91
C PHE A 571 -35.45 -4.91 -15.11
N ARG A 572 -34.90 -5.44 -16.22
CA ARG A 572 -35.04 -6.83 -16.66
C ARG A 572 -36.50 -7.27 -16.86
N ALA A 573 -37.45 -6.34 -16.94
CA ALA A 573 -38.87 -6.64 -16.86
C ALA A 573 -39.64 -6.35 -18.15
N ASN A 574 -40.71 -7.10 -18.40
CA ASN A 574 -41.65 -6.90 -19.50
C ASN A 574 -42.86 -6.05 -19.10
N SER A 575 -43.06 -5.83 -17.81
CA SER A 575 -44.15 -5.01 -17.24
C SER A 575 -43.67 -4.15 -16.07
N ILE A 576 -44.49 -3.17 -15.68
CA ILE A 576 -44.22 -2.37 -14.47
C ILE A 576 -44.28 -3.26 -13.22
N ASP A 577 -45.21 -4.22 -13.17
CA ASP A 577 -45.38 -5.11 -12.02
C ASP A 577 -44.16 -6.00 -11.81
N GLU A 578 -43.65 -6.56 -12.91
CA GLU A 578 -42.40 -7.34 -12.92
C GLU A 578 -41.18 -6.48 -12.58
N ALA A 579 -41.14 -5.21 -13.02
CA ALA A 579 -40.07 -4.27 -12.64
C ALA A 579 -40.10 -3.99 -11.13
N ILE A 580 -41.30 -3.84 -10.55
CA ILE A 580 -41.47 -3.67 -9.10
C ILE A 580 -41.00 -4.92 -8.36
N GLU A 581 -41.40 -6.11 -8.82
CA GLU A 581 -40.98 -7.36 -8.18
C GLU A 581 -39.45 -7.53 -8.20
N ASN A 582 -38.83 -7.27 -9.35
CA ASN A 582 -37.40 -7.47 -9.53
C ASN A 582 -36.53 -6.51 -8.74
N ILE A 583 -36.92 -5.24 -8.65
CA ILE A 583 -36.05 -4.20 -8.08
C ILE A 583 -36.31 -4.00 -6.61
N TYR A 584 -37.59 -4.00 -6.24
CA TYR A 584 -38.01 -3.64 -4.90
C TYR A 584 -38.37 -4.88 -4.11
N ILE A 585 -39.35 -5.68 -4.55
CA ILE A 585 -39.89 -6.77 -3.72
C ILE A 585 -38.82 -7.81 -3.37
N LYS A 586 -38.04 -8.31 -4.35
CA LYS A 586 -36.98 -9.29 -4.06
C LYS A 586 -35.97 -8.74 -3.05
N THR A 587 -35.49 -7.53 -3.29
CA THR A 587 -34.54 -6.82 -2.41
C THR A 587 -35.11 -6.61 -1.01
N ASP A 588 -36.38 -6.21 -0.89
CA ASP A 588 -37.00 -5.95 0.40
C ASP A 588 -37.25 -7.23 1.18
N VAL A 589 -37.73 -8.29 0.53
CA VAL A 589 -37.95 -9.58 1.19
C VAL A 589 -36.62 -10.17 1.67
N GLU A 590 -35.54 -10.05 0.88
CA GLU A 590 -34.19 -10.43 1.31
C GLU A 590 -33.72 -9.60 2.51
N ASN A 591 -33.84 -8.27 2.47
CA ASN A 591 -33.47 -7.42 3.60
C ASN A 591 -34.30 -7.71 4.84
N LEU A 592 -35.60 -7.95 4.69
CA LEU A 592 -36.50 -8.30 5.78
C LEU A 592 -36.08 -9.60 6.46
N TYR A 593 -35.57 -10.58 5.70
CA TYR A 593 -34.97 -11.80 6.25
C TYR A 593 -33.63 -11.48 6.94
N LEU A 594 -32.71 -10.80 6.27
CA LEU A 594 -31.36 -10.52 6.78
C LEU A 594 -31.35 -9.64 8.05
N GLU A 595 -32.34 -8.75 8.20
CA GLU A 595 -32.56 -7.94 9.42
C GLU A 595 -33.25 -8.73 10.53
N ASP A 596 -33.75 -9.94 10.26
CA ASP A 596 -34.47 -10.78 11.19
C ASP A 596 -33.56 -11.73 11.97
N LEU A 597 -32.81 -11.18 12.91
CA LEU A 597 -31.83 -11.90 13.71
C LEU A 597 -32.38 -13.19 14.36
N GLU A 598 -33.60 -13.15 14.89
CA GLU A 598 -34.23 -14.29 15.55
C GLU A 598 -34.69 -15.37 14.54
N ALA A 599 -34.91 -15.03 13.26
CA ALA A 599 -35.18 -16.03 12.22
C ALA A 599 -33.93 -16.87 11.89
N HIS A 600 -32.74 -16.33 12.13
CA HIS A 600 -31.49 -17.03 11.84
C HIS A 600 -31.10 -18.04 12.94
N TYR A 601 -31.31 -17.70 14.22
CA TYR A 601 -30.87 -18.52 15.38
C TYR A 601 -31.81 -18.49 16.59
N GLY A 602 -33.02 -17.97 16.48
CA GLY A 602 -33.89 -17.73 17.65
C GLY A 602 -33.27 -16.73 18.62
N GLU A 603 -33.59 -16.84 19.91
CA GLU A 603 -33.06 -15.94 20.95
C GLU A 603 -31.55 -16.11 21.19
N GLU A 604 -30.95 -17.24 20.78
CA GLU A 604 -29.51 -17.52 20.95
C GLU A 604 -28.62 -16.55 20.15
N ILE A 605 -29.16 -15.83 19.16
CA ILE A 605 -28.41 -14.83 18.40
C ILE A 605 -27.78 -13.77 19.31
N TYR A 606 -28.49 -13.35 20.35
CA TYR A 606 -28.00 -12.33 21.27
C TYR A 606 -26.84 -12.84 22.13
N GLU A 607 -26.83 -14.12 22.48
CA GLU A 607 -25.71 -14.78 23.16
C GLU A 607 -24.49 -14.92 22.25
N LYS A 608 -24.70 -15.31 20.98
CA LYS A 608 -23.61 -15.42 19.98
C LYS A 608 -22.98 -14.06 19.69
N LEU A 609 -23.78 -13.00 19.54
CA LEU A 609 -23.28 -11.64 19.37
C LEU A 609 -22.54 -11.15 20.62
N ALA A 610 -23.07 -11.42 21.81
CA ALA A 610 -22.40 -11.10 23.08
C ALA A 610 -21.06 -11.86 23.22
N LEU A 611 -20.97 -13.12 22.79
CA LEU A 611 -19.73 -13.90 22.80
C LEU A 611 -18.61 -13.19 22.03
N TYR A 612 -18.85 -12.83 20.77
CA TYR A 612 -17.83 -12.14 19.95
C TYR A 612 -17.51 -10.74 20.46
N ALA A 613 -18.51 -10.00 20.94
CA ALA A 613 -18.28 -8.69 21.56
C ALA A 613 -17.40 -8.83 22.82
N ASN A 614 -17.63 -9.86 23.64
CA ASN A 614 -16.82 -10.12 24.82
C ASN A 614 -15.39 -10.57 24.47
N ARG A 615 -15.18 -11.36 23.41
CA ARG A 615 -13.83 -11.67 22.92
C ARG A 615 -13.05 -10.40 22.53
N LEU A 616 -13.70 -9.48 21.79
CA LEU A 616 -13.09 -8.19 21.47
C LEU A 616 -12.77 -7.36 22.71
N ARG A 617 -13.68 -7.36 23.70
CA ARG A 617 -13.49 -6.67 24.99
C ARG A 617 -12.33 -7.28 25.78
N GLU A 618 -12.21 -8.60 25.80
CA GLU A 618 -11.17 -9.33 26.56
C GLU A 618 -9.78 -9.16 25.95
N GLN A 619 -9.69 -9.12 24.63
CA GLN A 619 -8.43 -8.85 23.92
C GLN A 619 -8.08 -7.35 23.88
N TYR A 620 -8.98 -6.46 24.29
CA TYR A 620 -8.75 -5.02 24.19
C TYR A 620 -7.53 -4.58 25.00
N PHE A 621 -6.60 -3.92 24.32
CA PHE A 621 -5.61 -3.07 24.96
C PHE A 621 -5.44 -1.78 24.16
N SER A 622 -4.98 -0.76 24.85
CA SER A 622 -4.59 0.51 24.26
C SER A 622 -3.49 1.11 25.12
N LEU A 623 -2.32 1.31 24.53
CA LEU A 623 -1.19 1.99 25.15
C LEU A 623 -0.92 3.26 24.35
N SER A 624 -0.73 4.38 25.03
CA SER A 624 -0.21 5.61 24.43
C SER A 624 1.27 5.71 24.73
N GLN A 625 2.10 5.88 23.71
CA GLN A 625 3.55 5.85 23.86
C GLN A 625 4.27 6.87 22.98
N SER A 626 5.45 7.24 23.45
CA SER A 626 6.52 7.82 22.64
C SER A 626 7.67 6.83 22.55
N HIS A 627 8.57 7.04 21.60
CA HIS A 627 9.81 6.28 21.55
C HIS A 627 11.01 7.18 21.29
N PHE A 628 12.16 6.77 21.82
CA PHE A 628 13.47 7.25 21.42
C PHE A 628 14.14 6.15 20.61
N LEU A 629 14.47 6.46 19.36
CA LEU A 629 15.11 5.55 18.43
C LEU A 629 16.58 5.95 18.27
N ILE A 630 17.47 4.99 18.47
CA ILE A 630 18.86 5.05 18.01
C ILE A 630 18.92 4.24 16.73
N HIS A 631 19.44 4.82 15.65
CA HIS A 631 19.60 4.12 14.38
C HIS A 631 20.92 4.47 13.72
N VAL A 632 21.24 3.75 12.64
CA VAL A 632 22.43 3.94 11.81
C VAL A 632 22.01 4.08 10.35
N ASP A 633 22.87 4.68 9.56
CA ASP A 633 22.69 4.92 8.12
C ASP A 633 24.11 5.06 7.55
N MET A 634 24.74 3.90 7.34
CA MET A 634 26.16 3.73 7.04
C MET A 634 26.45 3.84 5.54
N ASP A 635 25.49 3.40 4.72
CA ASP A 635 25.52 3.58 3.26
C ASP A 635 25.15 5.02 2.84
N GLU A 636 24.67 5.84 3.80
CA GLU A 636 24.26 7.22 3.61
C GLU A 636 23.06 7.38 2.66
N ASP A 637 22.20 6.36 2.58
CA ASP A 637 21.00 6.33 1.74
C ASP A 637 19.80 7.11 2.32
N GLU A 638 19.94 7.64 3.55
CA GLU A 638 18.95 8.36 4.35
C GLU A 638 17.82 7.52 4.95
N ASN A 639 17.85 6.20 4.74
CA ASN A 639 17.03 5.24 5.45
C ASN A 639 17.86 4.63 6.57
N PRO A 640 17.23 4.25 7.69
CA PRO A 640 17.92 3.45 8.68
C PRO A 640 18.37 2.12 8.08
N ASP A 641 19.62 1.73 8.28
CA ASP A 641 20.05 0.36 7.99
C ASP A 641 19.39 -0.58 8.99
N LYS A 642 19.01 -1.77 8.53
CA LYS A 642 18.53 -2.82 9.42
C LYS A 642 19.71 -3.27 10.29
N PRO A 643 19.59 -3.25 11.63
CA PRO A 643 20.66 -3.64 12.53
C PRO A 643 21.29 -5.01 12.21
N HIS A 644 20.47 -6.01 11.92
CA HIS A 644 20.95 -7.37 11.65
C HIS A 644 21.79 -7.45 10.36
N GLU A 645 21.33 -6.84 9.26
CA GLU A 645 22.08 -6.76 7.99
C GLU A 645 23.38 -5.98 8.18
N PHE A 646 23.32 -4.84 8.89
CA PHE A 646 24.51 -4.04 9.20
C PHE A 646 25.56 -4.86 9.98
N PHE A 647 25.16 -5.63 11.00
CA PHE A 647 26.11 -6.43 11.77
C PHE A 647 26.77 -7.55 10.97
N GLU A 648 26.11 -8.09 9.95
CA GLU A 648 26.68 -9.10 9.06
C GLU A 648 27.88 -8.55 8.26
N THR A 649 27.93 -7.24 8.04
CA THR A 649 29.08 -6.57 7.38
C THR A 649 30.31 -6.42 8.27
N LEU A 650 30.16 -6.57 9.60
CA LEU A 650 31.23 -6.34 10.58
C LEU A 650 31.93 -7.63 11.01
N SER A 651 33.23 -7.53 11.31
CA SER A 651 33.96 -8.60 12.01
C SER A 651 33.38 -8.85 13.41
N GLU A 652 33.59 -10.04 13.96
CA GLU A 652 33.09 -10.40 15.30
C GLU A 652 33.53 -9.42 16.40
N GLU A 653 34.79 -8.97 16.36
CA GLU A 653 35.33 -7.99 17.32
C GLU A 653 34.64 -6.62 17.18
N LYS A 654 34.48 -6.11 15.94
CA LYS A 654 33.78 -4.85 15.69
C LYS A 654 32.31 -4.94 16.09
N ARG A 655 31.65 -6.05 15.77
CA ARG A 655 30.25 -6.32 16.16
C ARG A 655 30.09 -6.29 17.68
N ALA A 656 30.97 -6.95 18.43
CA ALA A 656 30.94 -6.94 19.89
C ALA A 656 31.16 -5.53 20.48
N SER A 657 32.12 -4.78 19.93
CA SER A 657 32.36 -3.38 20.31
C SER A 657 31.13 -2.50 20.04
N TYR A 658 30.52 -2.64 18.87
CA TYR A 658 29.36 -1.85 18.47
C TYR A 658 28.13 -2.13 19.35
N ARG A 659 27.86 -3.41 19.63
CA ARG A 659 26.81 -3.85 20.56
C ARG A 659 27.02 -3.25 21.95
N SER A 660 28.23 -3.32 22.48
CA SER A 660 28.57 -2.69 23.76
C SER A 660 28.32 -1.18 23.74
N LYS A 661 28.64 -0.51 22.62
CA LYS A 661 28.55 0.93 22.49
C LYS A 661 27.11 1.43 22.36
N VAL A 662 26.24 0.73 21.63
CA VAL A 662 24.80 1.10 21.57
C VAL A 662 24.10 0.82 22.90
N THR A 663 24.47 -0.25 23.63
CA THR A 663 23.98 -0.48 24.99
C THR A 663 24.42 0.64 25.94
N GLU A 664 25.70 1.03 25.90
CA GLU A 664 26.22 2.18 26.65
C GLU A 664 25.45 3.46 26.30
N PHE A 665 25.20 3.70 25.01
CA PHE A 665 24.46 4.88 24.57
C PHE A 665 23.04 4.89 25.13
N MET A 666 22.32 3.77 25.02
CA MET A 666 20.95 3.66 25.53
C MET A 666 20.89 3.85 27.05
N GLN A 667 21.87 3.32 27.78
CA GLN A 667 22.02 3.53 29.21
C GLN A 667 22.21 5.00 29.58
N VAL A 668 23.10 5.71 28.87
CA VAL A 668 23.30 7.15 29.08
C VAL A 668 22.03 7.94 28.76
N VAL A 669 21.33 7.62 27.67
CA VAL A 669 20.06 8.27 27.31
C VAL A 669 19.02 8.05 28.42
N HIS A 670 18.86 6.81 28.89
CA HIS A 670 17.92 6.48 29.96
C HIS A 670 18.25 7.24 31.26
N ASP A 671 19.50 7.18 31.71
CA ASP A 671 19.94 7.79 32.97
C ASP A 671 19.80 9.32 32.96
N GLU A 672 20.01 9.94 31.81
CA GLU A 672 19.90 11.39 31.62
C GLU A 672 18.44 11.83 31.52
N ALA A 673 17.62 11.11 30.75
CA ALA A 673 16.20 11.41 30.63
C ALA A 673 15.48 11.27 31.98
N SER A 674 15.92 10.31 32.81
CA SER A 674 15.39 10.07 34.16
C SER A 674 15.67 11.20 35.16
N GLN A 675 16.58 12.14 34.84
CA GLN A 675 16.83 13.32 35.68
C GLN A 675 15.79 14.42 35.48
N TYR A 676 15.02 14.37 34.40
CA TYR A 676 13.97 15.33 34.11
C TYR A 676 12.68 14.98 34.86
N SER A 677 11.95 16.00 35.32
CA SER A 677 10.62 15.79 35.91
C SER A 677 9.60 15.25 34.90
N ASN A 678 9.79 15.56 33.61
CA ASN A 678 9.07 14.99 32.48
C ASN A 678 10.08 14.31 31.54
N ILE A 679 9.98 12.99 31.40
CA ILE A 679 10.94 12.18 30.64
C ILE A 679 10.80 12.45 29.15
N ALA A 680 9.61 12.76 28.65
CA ALA A 680 9.42 13.14 27.24
C ALA A 680 10.19 14.41 26.89
N ASP A 681 10.21 15.39 27.81
CA ASP A 681 11.00 16.61 27.64
C ASP A 681 12.49 16.32 27.72
N GLY A 682 12.92 15.41 28.60
CA GLY A 682 14.29 14.92 28.70
C GLY A 682 14.77 14.23 27.41
N LEU A 683 14.00 13.26 26.90
CA LEU A 683 14.32 12.55 25.65
C LEU A 683 14.36 13.50 24.44
N ARG A 684 13.43 14.48 24.37
CA ARG A 684 13.44 15.51 23.33
C ARG A 684 14.68 16.39 23.43
N ALA A 685 15.04 16.85 24.64
CA ALA A 685 16.23 17.65 24.87
C ALA A 685 17.51 16.88 24.49
N ILE A 686 17.59 15.59 24.84
CA ILE A 686 18.71 14.71 24.44
C ILE A 686 18.79 14.60 22.91
N ALA A 687 17.67 14.36 22.22
CA ALA A 687 17.67 14.28 20.76
C ALA A 687 18.11 15.60 20.10
N GLU A 688 17.68 16.75 20.63
CA GLU A 688 18.09 18.07 20.16
C GLU A 688 19.57 18.37 20.43
N ASP A 689 20.06 18.05 21.63
CA ASP A 689 21.47 18.24 22.01
C ASP A 689 22.40 17.33 21.20
N PHE A 690 22.00 16.07 20.98
CA PHE A 690 22.69 15.16 20.10
C PHE A 690 22.75 15.75 18.68
N LYS A 691 21.63 16.24 18.13
CA LYS A 691 21.60 16.87 16.80
C LYS A 691 22.50 18.10 16.71
N LYS A 692 22.65 18.91 17.77
CA LYS A 692 23.53 20.10 17.81
C LYS A 692 25.02 19.77 18.02
N SER A 693 25.34 18.60 18.56
CA SER A 693 26.72 18.20 18.84
C SER A 693 27.56 17.91 17.57
N SER A 694 28.87 17.81 17.74
CA SER A 694 29.85 17.43 16.72
C SER A 694 30.43 16.03 16.98
N LYS A 695 30.89 15.34 15.93
CA LYS A 695 31.75 14.15 16.04
C LYS A 695 33.11 14.49 16.67
N ILE A 696 33.54 15.75 16.62
CA ILE A 696 34.80 16.20 17.20
C ILE A 696 34.55 16.61 18.63
N LYS A 697 35.27 15.96 19.56
CA LYS A 697 35.24 16.27 20.98
C LYS A 697 36.11 17.51 21.24
N PRO A 698 35.57 18.57 21.84
CA PRO A 698 36.37 19.73 22.22
C PRO A 698 37.46 19.37 23.25
N ASP A 699 38.60 20.03 23.21
CA ASP A 699 39.68 19.78 24.18
C ASP A 699 39.35 20.36 25.57
N ASN A 700 38.41 21.32 25.62
CA ASN A 700 38.02 22.02 26.82
C ASN A 700 36.92 21.30 27.64
N CYS A 701 36.56 20.04 27.35
CA CYS A 701 35.47 19.31 28.03
C CYS A 701 35.64 19.18 29.55
N ASN A 702 36.85 19.33 30.07
CA ASN A 702 37.13 19.33 31.51
C ASN A 702 36.87 20.68 32.20
N THR A 703 36.62 21.76 31.43
CA THR A 703 36.36 23.12 31.94
C THR A 703 34.87 23.38 32.16
N LEU A 704 34.53 24.41 32.93
CA LEU A 704 33.13 24.83 33.12
C LEU A 704 32.46 25.28 31.81
N GLU A 705 33.22 25.95 30.94
CA GLU A 705 32.74 26.40 29.63
C GLU A 705 32.51 25.22 28.67
N GLY A 706 33.45 24.28 28.60
CA GLY A 706 33.34 23.09 27.75
C GLY A 706 32.30 22.06 28.23
N LYS A 707 32.01 21.98 29.54
CA LYS A 707 30.97 21.06 30.07
C LYS A 707 29.57 21.31 29.49
N ASN A 708 29.30 22.53 29.00
CA ASN A 708 28.02 22.87 28.38
C ASN A 708 27.99 22.65 26.87
N ASP A 709 29.10 22.26 26.22
CA ASP A 709 29.10 21.88 24.81
C ASP A 709 28.54 20.44 24.67
N PRO A 710 27.43 20.24 23.93
CA PRO A 710 26.85 18.90 23.74
C PRO A 710 27.84 17.86 23.20
N SER A 711 28.85 18.29 22.43
CA SER A 711 29.89 17.43 21.84
C SER A 711 30.77 16.77 22.90
N CYS A 712 30.92 17.38 24.09
CA CYS A 712 31.67 16.74 25.18
C CYS A 712 31.04 15.45 25.69
N LYS A 713 29.72 15.31 25.51
CA LYS A 713 28.94 14.14 25.92
C LYS A 713 28.66 13.19 24.76
N TRP A 714 28.33 13.74 23.58
CA TRP A 714 27.78 12.94 22.47
C TRP A 714 28.76 12.59 21.36
N ALA A 715 29.95 13.23 21.30
CA ALA A 715 30.90 13.04 20.21
C ALA A 715 31.34 11.58 20.05
N ASP A 716 31.57 10.87 21.15
CA ASP A 716 32.05 9.48 21.11
C ASP A 716 31.00 8.53 20.52
N PHE A 717 29.70 8.79 20.71
CA PHE A 717 28.62 8.02 20.06
C PHE A 717 28.41 8.45 18.60
N LYS A 718 28.51 9.75 18.30
CA LYS A 718 28.39 10.24 16.92
C LYS A 718 29.49 9.70 15.99
N LYS A 719 30.70 9.53 16.51
CA LYS A 719 31.82 8.95 15.75
C LYS A 719 31.52 7.53 15.26
N GLU A 720 30.65 6.80 15.95
CA GLU A 720 30.25 5.43 15.61
C GLU A 720 29.13 5.39 14.57
N GLY A 721 28.66 6.56 14.09
CA GLY A 721 27.60 6.65 13.08
C GLY A 721 26.18 6.67 13.64
N PHE A 722 25.99 6.67 14.96
CA PHE A 722 24.67 6.72 15.55
C PHE A 722 23.92 8.02 15.23
N GLN A 723 22.63 7.87 14.96
CA GLN A 723 21.65 8.92 14.80
C GLN A 723 20.50 8.69 15.79
N VAL A 724 19.76 9.75 16.12
CA VAL A 724 18.67 9.67 17.10
C VAL A 724 17.41 10.42 16.67
N LEU A 725 16.28 9.86 17.08
CA LEU A 725 14.95 10.38 16.84
C LEU A 725 14.08 10.20 18.09
N PHE A 726 13.28 11.22 18.43
CA PHE A 726 12.26 11.12 19.47
C PHE A 726 10.92 11.51 18.88
N GLU A 727 9.94 10.61 18.98
CA GLU A 727 8.61 10.81 18.38
C GLU A 727 7.50 10.40 19.34
N SER A 728 6.38 11.12 19.26
CA SER A 728 5.11 10.68 19.84
C SER A 728 4.36 9.83 18.83
N MET A 729 3.92 8.66 19.27
CA MET A 729 3.18 7.73 18.44
C MET A 729 1.69 7.85 18.69
N ASN A 730 0.90 7.40 17.72
CA ASN A 730 -0.51 7.13 17.97
C ASN A 730 -0.65 5.94 18.93
N PRO A 731 -1.72 5.87 19.74
CA PRO A 731 -1.94 4.74 20.62
C PRO A 731 -1.94 3.42 19.86
N THR A 732 -1.20 2.44 20.37
CA THR A 732 -1.19 1.08 19.83
C THR A 732 -2.30 0.26 20.49
N THR A 733 -3.01 -0.51 19.69
CA THR A 733 -4.15 -1.33 20.14
C THR A 733 -4.01 -2.77 19.67
N ASN A 734 -4.89 -3.66 20.15
CA ASN A 734 -4.97 -5.05 19.67
C ASN A 734 -5.20 -5.17 18.16
N GLN A 735 -5.75 -4.13 17.52
CA GLN A 735 -6.03 -4.13 16.09
C GLN A 735 -4.92 -3.53 15.22
N THR A 736 -3.85 -2.98 15.80
CA THR A 736 -2.82 -2.25 15.04
C THR A 736 -2.15 -3.09 13.96
N ASN A 737 -1.88 -4.37 14.24
CA ASN A 737 -1.23 -5.28 13.28
C ASN A 737 -2.21 -6.23 12.54
N TYR A 738 -3.52 -6.03 12.71
CA TYR A 738 -4.54 -6.88 12.07
C TYR A 738 -4.38 -6.94 10.53
N PRO A 739 -4.86 -8.01 9.88
CA PRO A 739 -4.69 -8.22 8.44
C PRO A 739 -5.34 -7.16 7.53
N ASP A 740 -6.34 -6.43 8.05
CA ASP A 740 -7.07 -5.37 7.34
C ASP A 740 -6.38 -4.00 7.40
N LYS A 741 -5.29 -3.86 8.18
CA LYS A 741 -4.61 -2.56 8.35
C LYS A 741 -3.64 -2.27 7.21
N SER A 742 -3.68 -1.03 6.72
CA SER A 742 -2.82 -0.53 5.64
C SER A 742 -1.41 -0.18 6.10
N SER A 743 -1.20 0.00 7.40
CA SER A 743 0.09 0.23 8.03
C SER A 743 0.16 -0.61 9.30
N LYS A 744 1.30 -1.25 9.52
CA LYS A 744 1.58 -2.12 10.66
C LYS A 744 2.85 -1.65 11.34
N LEU A 745 2.98 -1.97 12.62
CA LEU A 745 4.24 -1.82 13.33
C LEU A 745 5.10 -3.06 13.11
N ASP A 746 6.42 -2.91 13.24
CA ASP A 746 7.35 -4.04 13.37
C ASP A 746 6.86 -5.00 14.46
N ASP A 747 6.93 -6.31 14.21
CA ASP A 747 6.32 -7.31 15.08
C ASP A 747 6.98 -7.33 16.47
N LYS A 748 8.32 -7.18 16.56
CA LYS A 748 9.01 -7.10 17.87
C LYS A 748 8.63 -5.82 18.60
N PHE A 749 8.50 -4.71 17.89
CA PHE A 749 8.05 -3.45 18.49
C PHE A 749 6.64 -3.58 19.06
N TYR A 750 5.73 -4.21 18.29
CA TYR A 750 4.36 -4.44 18.70
C TYR A 750 4.27 -5.39 19.92
N GLU A 751 5.04 -6.48 19.91
CA GLU A 751 5.14 -7.43 21.02
C GLU A 751 5.61 -6.74 22.30
N ARG A 752 6.68 -5.92 22.25
CA ARG A 752 7.15 -5.20 23.44
C ARG A 752 6.11 -4.21 23.98
N ILE A 753 5.33 -3.57 23.11
CA ILE A 753 4.23 -2.71 23.55
C ILE A 753 3.14 -3.49 24.31
N MET A 754 2.82 -4.71 23.87
CA MET A 754 1.87 -5.58 24.58
C MET A 754 2.41 -5.98 25.96
N GLU A 755 3.70 -6.31 26.07
CA GLU A 755 4.35 -6.60 27.35
C GLU A 755 4.30 -5.41 28.31
N ILE A 756 4.70 -4.22 27.83
CA ILE A 756 4.67 -2.98 28.62
C ILE A 756 3.23 -2.68 29.07
N TYR A 757 2.24 -2.86 28.21
CA TYR A 757 0.84 -2.70 28.60
C TYR A 757 0.46 -3.63 29.75
N ALA A 758 0.81 -4.92 29.69
CA ALA A 758 0.51 -5.88 30.74
C ALA A 758 1.19 -5.54 32.07
N GLU A 759 2.48 -5.15 32.03
CA GLU A 759 3.25 -4.66 33.18
C GLU A 759 2.57 -3.43 33.80
N VAL A 760 2.31 -2.40 33.00
CA VAL A 760 1.74 -1.13 33.45
C VAL A 760 0.31 -1.28 33.97
N LYS A 761 -0.51 -2.11 33.32
CA LYS A 761 -1.86 -2.39 33.80
C LYS A 761 -1.81 -3.00 35.20
N THR A 762 -0.93 -3.98 35.41
CA THR A 762 -0.80 -4.69 36.70
C THR A 762 -0.28 -3.76 37.80
N GLU A 763 0.76 -2.99 37.50
CA GLU A 763 1.45 -2.15 38.50
C GLU A 763 0.72 -0.84 38.82
N TYR A 764 -0.05 -0.29 37.86
CA TYR A 764 -0.67 1.03 38.01
C TYR A 764 -2.19 0.95 37.92
N TYR A 765 -2.73 0.44 36.82
CA TYR A 765 -4.18 0.52 36.59
C TYR A 765 -4.97 -0.35 37.59
N ASP A 766 -4.51 -1.57 37.87
CA ASP A 766 -5.23 -2.48 38.76
C ASP A 766 -5.24 -1.99 40.22
N ILE A 767 -4.25 -1.17 40.61
CA ILE A 767 -4.12 -0.55 41.93
C ILE A 767 -4.84 0.80 42.00
N ASP A 768 -4.49 1.73 41.12
CA ASP A 768 -4.88 3.15 41.20
C ASP A 768 -5.94 3.57 40.18
N LYS A 769 -6.39 2.65 39.30
CA LYS A 769 -7.34 2.91 38.20
C LYS A 769 -6.89 4.04 37.26
N SER A 770 -5.58 4.21 37.11
CA SER A 770 -4.97 5.17 36.20
C SER A 770 -3.70 4.58 35.57
N PHE A 771 -3.42 4.98 34.32
CA PHE A 771 -2.16 4.65 33.65
C PHE A 771 -1.11 5.74 33.94
N PRO A 772 0.18 5.38 34.05
CA PRO A 772 1.26 6.34 34.18
C PRO A 772 1.38 7.17 32.90
N THR A 773 1.74 8.43 33.06
CA THR A 773 1.94 9.37 31.95
C THR A 773 3.40 9.63 31.64
N ASN A 774 4.31 9.02 32.41
CA ASN A 774 5.75 9.31 32.37
C ASN A 774 6.57 8.11 32.87
N LYS A 775 6.29 6.89 32.35
CA LYS A 775 7.03 5.67 32.70
C LYS A 775 7.90 5.23 31.52
N LEU A 776 9.21 5.37 31.67
CA LEU A 776 10.18 4.89 30.69
C LEU A 776 10.36 3.37 30.82
N ASP A 777 10.64 2.71 29.71
CA ASP A 777 11.03 1.30 29.69
C ASP A 777 12.31 1.07 30.50
N ASN A 778 12.55 -0.18 30.88
CA ASN A 778 13.65 -0.58 31.74
C ASN A 778 15.00 -0.19 31.13
N ARG A 779 15.90 0.27 31.99
CA ARG A 779 17.30 0.52 31.63
C ARG A 779 17.97 -0.79 31.19
N PRO A 780 18.46 -0.90 29.94
CA PRO A 780 19.11 -2.13 29.47
C PRO A 780 20.42 -2.37 30.23
N SER A 781 20.68 -3.61 30.64
CA SER A 781 21.93 -4.02 31.28
C SER A 781 22.89 -4.69 30.30
N LEU A 782 22.34 -5.46 29.37
CA LEU A 782 23.02 -6.16 28.29
C LEU A 782 22.44 -5.75 26.94
N TYR A 783 23.06 -6.23 25.87
CA TYR A 783 22.59 -5.95 24.51
C TYR A 783 21.26 -6.63 24.20
N GLU A 784 21.07 -7.85 24.72
CA GLU A 784 19.86 -8.66 24.56
C GLU A 784 18.63 -8.03 25.23
N ASP A 785 18.83 -7.03 26.10
CA ASP A 785 17.75 -6.26 26.73
C ASP A 785 17.24 -5.12 25.81
N LEU A 786 17.91 -4.83 24.70
CA LEU A 786 17.51 -3.76 23.78
C LEU A 786 16.38 -4.23 22.85
N LEU A 787 15.40 -3.35 22.62
CA LEU A 787 14.40 -3.56 21.59
C LEU A 787 14.98 -3.22 20.22
N GLU A 788 15.51 -4.24 19.53
CA GLU A 788 15.98 -4.15 18.15
C GLU A 788 14.87 -4.48 17.14
N THR A 789 14.62 -3.55 16.22
CA THR A 789 13.71 -3.69 15.07
C THR A 789 14.48 -3.50 13.77
N ASP A 790 13.81 -3.63 12.62
CA ASP A 790 14.40 -3.28 11.32
C ASP A 790 14.78 -1.79 11.18
N PHE A 791 14.34 -0.91 12.10
CA PHE A 791 14.65 0.52 12.06
C PHE A 791 15.79 0.93 13.01
N GLY A 792 16.18 0.08 13.96
CA GLY A 792 17.17 0.40 14.98
C GLY A 792 16.79 -0.08 16.37
N TRP A 793 17.30 0.61 17.39
CA TRP A 793 17.10 0.28 18.80
C TRP A 793 16.21 1.31 19.50
N HIS A 794 15.17 0.81 20.17
CA HIS A 794 14.13 1.65 20.72
C HIS A 794 14.15 1.68 22.25
N LEU A 795 13.79 2.83 22.81
CA LEU A 795 13.42 3.01 24.20
C LEU A 795 12.01 3.60 24.27
N ILE A 796 11.08 2.85 24.85
CA ILE A 796 9.66 3.20 24.86
C ILE A 796 9.33 4.02 26.11
N LEU A 797 8.61 5.13 25.93
CA LEU A 797 8.04 5.92 27.01
C LEU A 797 6.52 5.77 27.01
N THR A 798 5.98 5.17 28.06
CA THR A 798 4.54 5.11 28.29
C THR A 798 4.03 6.48 28.74
N THR A 799 3.05 6.99 27.99
CA THR A 799 2.42 8.30 28.21
C THR A 799 0.93 8.20 28.59
N GLY A 800 0.38 6.99 28.56
CA GLY A 800 -0.98 6.69 29.01
C GLY A 800 -1.47 5.35 28.48
N GLY A 801 -2.75 5.09 28.65
CA GLY A 801 -3.40 3.89 28.14
C GLY A 801 -4.86 3.82 28.58
N SER A 802 -5.55 2.77 28.12
CA SER A 802 -6.91 2.46 28.53
C SER A 802 -7.11 0.95 28.66
N VAL A 803 -8.02 0.57 29.55
CA VAL A 803 -8.57 -0.79 29.61
C VAL A 803 -9.94 -0.84 28.94
N ALA A 804 -10.46 -2.05 28.79
CA ALA A 804 -11.76 -2.25 28.21
C ALA A 804 -12.88 -1.57 29.03
N HIS A 805 -13.89 -1.04 28.35
CA HIS A 805 -15.09 -0.54 29.03
C HIS A 805 -15.88 -1.72 29.62
N SER A 806 -16.25 -1.60 30.89
CA SER A 806 -17.06 -2.61 31.60
C SER A 806 -18.55 -2.47 31.26
N ALA A 807 -19.20 -3.61 30.98
CA ALA A 807 -20.65 -3.70 30.86
C ALA A 807 -21.36 -4.09 32.17
N LYS A 808 -20.62 -4.12 33.29
CA LYS A 808 -21.19 -4.42 34.61
C LYS A 808 -22.19 -3.34 35.02
N PHE A 809 -23.39 -3.76 35.34
CA PHE A 809 -24.43 -2.91 35.91
C PHE A 809 -25.40 -3.79 36.67
N THR A 810 -25.47 -3.64 37.98
CA THR A 810 -26.28 -4.49 38.84
C THR A 810 -27.52 -3.75 39.32
N ILE A 811 -28.46 -4.49 39.91
CA ILE A 811 -29.64 -3.87 40.53
C ILE A 811 -29.25 -2.82 41.58
N ASP A 812 -28.11 -2.96 42.27
CA ASP A 812 -27.66 -2.01 43.29
C ASP A 812 -27.19 -0.67 42.70
N ASP A 813 -26.72 -0.67 41.45
CA ASP A 813 -26.32 0.53 40.71
C ASP A 813 -27.52 1.32 40.17
N ASP A 814 -28.69 0.68 40.11
CA ASP A 814 -29.91 1.23 39.53
C ASP A 814 -30.73 2.01 40.57
N ILE A 815 -31.45 3.02 40.10
CA ILE A 815 -32.28 3.93 40.89
C ILE A 815 -33.72 3.89 40.38
N LYS A 816 -34.66 4.24 41.26
CA LYS A 816 -36.03 4.50 40.82
C LYS A 816 -36.14 5.93 40.31
N TYR A 817 -36.94 6.15 39.27
CA TYR A 817 -37.26 7.50 38.81
C TYR A 817 -38.06 8.26 39.88
N ARG A 818 -38.99 7.57 40.56
CA ARG A 818 -39.68 8.03 41.77
C ARG A 818 -39.72 6.92 42.80
N ASP A 819 -39.66 7.26 44.08
CA ASP A 819 -39.74 6.26 45.17
C ASP A 819 -41.01 5.40 45.13
N SER A 820 -42.09 5.90 44.51
CA SER A 820 -43.36 5.18 44.35
C SER A 820 -43.37 4.14 43.23
N ASP A 821 -42.37 4.14 42.35
CA ASP A 821 -42.35 3.26 41.17
C ASP A 821 -42.12 1.80 41.57
N ALA A 822 -42.78 0.87 40.87
CA ALA A 822 -42.70 -0.56 41.18
C ALA A 822 -41.31 -1.13 40.87
N TYR A 823 -40.70 -0.66 39.77
CA TYR A 823 -39.42 -1.10 39.22
C TYR A 823 -38.41 0.05 39.19
N LYS A 824 -37.13 -0.29 39.15
CA LYS A 824 -36.04 0.66 38.89
C LYS A 824 -35.96 1.03 37.39
N ILE A 825 -35.15 2.03 37.03
CA ILE A 825 -35.13 2.59 35.67
C ILE A 825 -34.73 1.56 34.62
N TYR A 826 -33.80 0.66 34.95
CA TYR A 826 -33.26 -0.35 34.04
C TYR A 826 -33.70 -1.78 34.39
N GLU A 827 -34.73 -1.89 35.24
CA GLU A 827 -35.47 -3.11 35.58
C GLU A 827 -36.76 -3.16 34.75
N HIS A 828 -37.17 -4.36 34.31
CA HIS A 828 -38.46 -4.57 33.65
C HIS A 828 -38.65 -3.73 32.36
N ILE A 829 -37.63 -3.66 31.51
CA ILE A 829 -37.69 -2.97 30.21
C ILE A 829 -38.53 -3.81 29.24
N ILE A 830 -39.64 -3.23 28.78
CA ILE A 830 -40.53 -3.86 27.80
C ILE A 830 -40.12 -3.37 26.41
N LEU A 831 -39.67 -4.30 25.58
CA LEU A 831 -39.41 -4.06 24.16
C LEU A 831 -40.68 -4.30 23.35
N LYS A 832 -40.74 -3.74 22.15
CA LYS A 832 -41.83 -4.00 21.19
C LYS A 832 -41.27 -4.76 20.00
N ASP A 833 -42.01 -5.77 19.55
CA ASP A 833 -41.74 -6.42 18.28
C ASP A 833 -42.10 -5.49 17.11
N LYS A 834 -41.90 -5.99 15.89
CA LYS A 834 -42.13 -5.26 14.64
C LYS A 834 -43.62 -4.93 14.42
N ASP A 835 -44.52 -5.67 15.07
CA ASP A 835 -45.97 -5.49 15.02
C ASP A 835 -46.50 -4.61 16.17
N GLY A 836 -45.59 -4.12 17.03
CA GLY A 836 -45.90 -3.25 18.17
C GLY A 836 -46.36 -3.99 19.43
N ASN A 837 -46.31 -5.34 19.43
CA ASN A 837 -46.65 -6.14 20.61
C ASN A 837 -45.53 -6.07 21.64
N ASP A 838 -45.92 -6.07 22.90
CA ASP A 838 -44.99 -6.05 24.03
C ASP A 838 -44.32 -7.43 24.17
N LEU A 839 -42.99 -7.44 24.16
CA LEU A 839 -42.16 -8.62 24.44
C LEU A 839 -42.02 -8.83 25.96
N PRO A 840 -41.63 -10.04 26.41
CA PRO A 840 -41.29 -10.28 27.81
C PRO A 840 -40.30 -9.23 28.32
N ALA A 841 -40.56 -8.73 29.53
CA ALA A 841 -39.72 -7.71 30.15
C ALA A 841 -38.30 -8.24 30.39
N LEU A 842 -37.30 -7.41 30.11
CA LEU A 842 -35.88 -7.71 30.27
C LEU A 842 -35.23 -6.76 31.27
N ASP A 843 -34.22 -7.23 31.96
CA ASP A 843 -33.39 -6.39 32.81
C ASP A 843 -32.06 -6.09 32.11
N ALA A 844 -31.57 -4.86 32.23
CA ALA A 844 -30.29 -4.45 31.65
C ALA A 844 -29.06 -4.88 32.47
N TYR A 845 -29.24 -5.81 33.41
CA TYR A 845 -28.24 -6.14 34.41
C TYR A 845 -27.19 -7.14 33.93
N SER A 846 -25.97 -6.99 34.45
CA SER A 846 -24.85 -7.93 34.36
C SER A 846 -24.00 -7.83 35.63
N ASP A 847 -23.75 -8.96 36.28
CA ASP A 847 -22.92 -9.03 37.50
C ASP A 847 -21.40 -8.98 37.22
N THR A 848 -21.02 -9.07 35.93
CA THR A 848 -19.64 -9.13 35.46
C THR A 848 -19.35 -8.00 34.48
N ASP A 849 -18.07 -7.78 34.14
CA ASP A 849 -17.71 -6.80 33.11
C ASP A 849 -18.14 -7.19 31.69
N ALA A 850 -18.62 -8.42 31.50
CA ALA A 850 -19.07 -8.95 30.22
C ALA A 850 -20.43 -8.40 29.82
N ILE A 851 -20.57 -8.15 28.52
CA ILE A 851 -21.83 -7.79 27.87
C ILE A 851 -22.77 -8.99 27.94
N SER A 852 -24.00 -8.80 28.46
CA SER A 852 -25.01 -9.85 28.54
C SER A 852 -25.93 -9.88 27.31
N ALA A 853 -26.53 -11.03 27.02
CA ALA A 853 -27.48 -11.17 25.91
C ALA A 853 -28.69 -10.22 26.03
N ASN A 854 -29.19 -9.98 27.25
CA ASN A 854 -30.27 -9.01 27.49
C ASN A 854 -29.85 -7.59 27.10
N GLN A 855 -28.63 -7.17 27.47
CA GLN A 855 -28.09 -5.87 27.10
C GLN A 855 -27.97 -5.73 25.57
N VAL A 856 -27.52 -6.78 24.87
CA VAL A 856 -27.48 -6.82 23.39
C VAL A 856 -28.89 -6.71 22.80
N LYS A 857 -29.86 -7.50 23.30
CA LYS A 857 -31.25 -7.50 22.82
C LYS A 857 -31.88 -6.12 22.97
N ILE A 858 -31.78 -5.50 24.15
CA ILE A 858 -32.27 -4.14 24.41
C ILE A 858 -31.63 -3.14 23.45
N TYR A 859 -30.30 -3.18 23.30
CA TYR A 859 -29.57 -2.25 22.44
C TYR A 859 -30.03 -2.32 20.98
N ILE A 860 -30.12 -3.52 20.40
CA ILE A 860 -30.49 -3.71 19.01
C ILE A 860 -31.95 -3.27 18.76
N TYR A 861 -32.90 -3.73 19.58
CA TYR A 861 -34.31 -3.36 19.40
C TYR A 861 -34.55 -1.85 19.52
N GLN A 862 -33.92 -1.20 20.51
CA GLN A 862 -34.14 0.23 20.73
C GLN A 862 -33.39 1.11 19.73
N THR A 863 -32.19 0.69 19.27
CA THR A 863 -31.47 1.39 18.20
C THR A 863 -32.25 1.38 16.89
N ASN A 864 -32.97 0.28 16.61
CA ASN A 864 -33.78 0.12 15.40
C ASN A 864 -35.21 0.67 15.54
N SER A 865 -35.61 1.11 16.74
CA SER A 865 -36.92 1.75 16.96
C SER A 865 -37.00 3.15 16.34
N GLU A 866 -38.22 3.66 16.10
CA GLU A 866 -38.41 5.00 15.52
C GLU A 866 -37.83 6.13 16.39
N GLU A 867 -37.80 5.94 17.71
CA GLU A 867 -37.25 6.92 18.66
C GLU A 867 -35.71 6.85 18.75
N GLY A 868 -35.10 5.73 18.36
CA GLY A 868 -33.65 5.49 18.41
C GLY A 868 -33.03 5.64 19.80
N THR A 869 -33.85 5.70 20.86
CA THR A 869 -33.42 6.02 22.21
C THR A 869 -33.16 4.74 22.98
N VAL A 870 -31.88 4.46 23.24
CA VAL A 870 -31.44 3.29 23.99
C VAL A 870 -31.52 3.54 25.49
N THR A 871 -32.38 2.81 26.18
CA THR A 871 -32.56 2.77 27.63
C THR A 871 -31.54 1.83 28.29
N LEU A 872 -30.26 2.20 28.18
CA LEU A 872 -29.17 1.50 28.86
C LEU A 872 -28.29 2.51 29.64
N PRO A 873 -27.66 2.09 30.74
CA PRO A 873 -26.69 2.90 31.45
C PRO A 873 -25.53 3.33 30.55
N THR A 874 -24.93 4.50 30.82
CA THR A 874 -23.87 5.08 29.98
C THR A 874 -22.67 4.14 29.80
N ASN A 875 -22.21 3.46 30.86
CA ASN A 875 -21.08 2.52 30.79
C ASN A 875 -21.41 1.29 29.92
N VAL A 876 -22.61 0.72 30.08
CA VAL A 876 -23.10 -0.40 29.27
C VAL A 876 -23.20 0.01 27.80
N LYS A 877 -23.74 1.20 27.52
CA LYS A 877 -23.83 1.74 26.16
C LYS A 877 -22.45 1.91 25.53
N GLN A 878 -21.48 2.46 26.25
CA GLN A 878 -20.10 2.60 25.75
C GLN A 878 -19.44 1.25 25.46
N ALA A 879 -19.64 0.23 26.31
CA ALA A 879 -19.13 -1.11 26.06
C ALA A 879 -19.75 -1.72 24.79
N LEU A 880 -21.06 -1.61 24.60
CA LEU A 880 -21.76 -2.08 23.39
C LEU A 880 -21.29 -1.31 22.15
N GLU A 881 -21.15 0.01 22.22
CA GLU A 881 -20.69 0.82 21.09
C GLU A 881 -19.26 0.46 20.65
N ASN A 882 -18.37 0.14 21.60
CA ASN A 882 -16.98 -0.20 21.31
C ASN A 882 -16.80 -1.64 20.84
N TYR A 883 -17.60 -2.59 21.33
CA TYR A 883 -17.35 -4.02 21.12
C TYR A 883 -18.46 -4.76 20.37
N LEU A 884 -19.74 -4.38 20.52
CA LEU A 884 -20.84 -4.99 19.76
C LEU A 884 -20.94 -4.41 18.35
N ASN A 885 -20.81 -3.09 18.17
CA ASN A 885 -20.95 -2.47 16.84
C ASN A 885 -19.97 -3.03 15.78
N PRO A 886 -18.67 -3.26 16.08
CA PRO A 886 -17.78 -3.93 15.14
C PRO A 886 -18.23 -5.35 14.76
N ILE A 887 -18.83 -6.08 15.72
CA ILE A 887 -19.37 -7.42 15.48
C ILE A 887 -20.63 -7.36 14.63
N LEU A 888 -21.54 -6.43 14.89
CA LEU A 888 -22.72 -6.20 14.05
C LEU A 888 -22.31 -5.82 12.63
N ALA A 889 -21.31 -4.95 12.45
CA ALA A 889 -20.80 -4.60 11.14
C ALA A 889 -20.23 -5.82 10.38
N LYS A 890 -19.56 -6.77 11.08
CA LYS A 890 -19.12 -8.04 10.49
C LYS A 890 -20.28 -9.01 10.23
N TYR A 891 -21.30 -9.02 11.07
CA TYR A 891 -22.50 -9.84 10.89
C TYR A 891 -23.36 -9.36 9.71
N GLU A 892 -23.42 -8.05 9.48
CA GLU A 892 -24.16 -7.42 8.40
C GLU A 892 -23.35 -7.31 7.09
N ASN A 893 -22.09 -7.78 7.09
CA ASN A 893 -21.26 -7.76 5.90
C ASN A 893 -21.73 -8.78 4.85
N ASN A 894 -21.26 -8.63 3.61
CA ASN A 894 -21.71 -9.48 2.51
C ASN A 894 -21.34 -10.95 2.68
N PHE A 895 -20.23 -11.26 3.38
CA PHE A 895 -19.78 -12.64 3.57
C PHE A 895 -20.69 -13.40 4.54
N THR A 896 -21.07 -12.77 5.66
CA THR A 896 -22.01 -13.35 6.62
C THR A 896 -23.42 -13.40 6.02
N LYS A 897 -23.84 -12.37 5.27
CA LYS A 897 -25.12 -12.39 4.54
C LYS A 897 -25.20 -13.58 3.58
N LEU A 898 -24.16 -13.80 2.77
CA LEU A 898 -24.12 -14.94 1.85
C LEU A 898 -24.23 -16.28 2.60
N HIS A 899 -23.54 -16.40 3.73
CA HIS A 899 -23.63 -17.58 4.61
C HIS A 899 -25.05 -17.79 5.16
N LEU A 900 -25.72 -16.73 5.64
CA LEU A 900 -27.08 -16.79 6.15
C LEU A 900 -28.10 -17.17 5.07
N LEU A 901 -27.92 -16.68 3.85
CA LEU A 901 -28.76 -17.05 2.69
C LEU A 901 -28.51 -18.51 2.26
N ASN A 902 -27.26 -18.98 2.29
CA ASN A 902 -26.93 -20.38 2.06
C ASN A 902 -27.58 -21.28 3.12
N LYS A 903 -27.44 -20.94 4.41
CA LYS A 903 -28.08 -21.67 5.51
C LYS A 903 -29.60 -21.74 5.33
N TYR A 904 -30.24 -20.62 4.96
CA TYR A 904 -31.66 -20.60 4.65
C TYR A 904 -32.01 -21.58 3.53
N LEU A 905 -31.26 -21.57 2.42
CA LEU A 905 -31.48 -22.48 1.31
C LEU A 905 -31.33 -23.95 1.69
N LEU A 906 -30.30 -24.29 2.45
CA LEU A 906 -30.07 -25.66 2.92
C LEU A 906 -31.23 -26.14 3.80
N SER A 907 -31.85 -25.25 4.59
CA SER A 907 -33.07 -25.57 5.35
C SER A 907 -34.28 -25.94 4.48
N GLN A 908 -34.28 -25.51 3.20
CA GLN A 908 -35.30 -25.82 2.20
C GLN A 908 -34.97 -27.06 1.35
N ASN A 909 -34.05 -27.91 1.84
CA ASN A 909 -33.54 -29.10 1.14
C ASN A 909 -32.95 -28.80 -0.25
N PHE A 910 -32.32 -27.62 -0.41
CA PHE A 910 -31.69 -27.24 -1.66
C PHE A 910 -30.60 -28.23 -2.10
N LYS A 911 -30.69 -28.71 -3.35
CA LYS A 911 -29.75 -29.68 -3.93
C LYS A 911 -29.50 -29.38 -5.41
N PHE A 912 -28.25 -29.54 -5.84
CA PHE A 912 -27.90 -29.58 -7.26
C PHE A 912 -28.17 -30.97 -7.84
N ALA A 913 -28.50 -31.02 -9.14
CA ALA A 913 -28.74 -32.27 -9.85
C ALA A 913 -27.48 -33.12 -10.05
N THR A 914 -26.29 -32.52 -9.96
CA THR A 914 -24.99 -33.19 -10.15
C THR A 914 -24.07 -32.99 -8.96
N THR A 915 -23.22 -33.98 -8.68
CA THR A 915 -22.21 -33.91 -7.61
C THR A 915 -21.13 -32.86 -7.90
N ASP A 916 -20.84 -32.58 -9.17
CA ASP A 916 -19.86 -31.58 -9.58
C ASP A 916 -20.32 -30.16 -9.19
N ASN A 917 -21.61 -29.85 -9.42
CA ASN A 917 -22.19 -28.57 -9.02
C ASN A 917 -22.31 -28.43 -7.51
N THR A 918 -22.55 -29.54 -6.78
CA THR A 918 -22.41 -29.55 -5.32
C THR A 918 -20.97 -29.24 -4.87
N ALA A 919 -19.95 -29.79 -5.53
CA ALA A 919 -18.56 -29.51 -5.20
C ALA A 919 -18.19 -28.04 -5.45
N ARG A 920 -18.62 -27.49 -6.59
CA ARG A 920 -18.43 -26.06 -6.94
C ARG A 920 -19.16 -25.12 -5.97
N PHE A 921 -20.34 -25.51 -5.49
CA PHE A 921 -21.05 -24.78 -4.45
C PHE A 921 -20.30 -24.78 -3.12
N ASN A 922 -19.81 -25.93 -2.66
CA ASN A 922 -19.00 -26.00 -1.44
C ASN A 922 -17.71 -25.19 -1.57
N ASN A 923 -17.10 -25.14 -2.77
CA ASN A 923 -15.96 -24.28 -3.03
C ASN A 923 -16.34 -22.79 -2.93
N LEU A 924 -17.48 -22.36 -3.47
CA LEU A 924 -17.98 -20.98 -3.34
C LEU A 924 -18.13 -20.59 -1.86
N VAL A 925 -18.67 -21.48 -1.03
CA VAL A 925 -18.77 -21.27 0.43
C VAL A 925 -17.37 -21.14 1.06
N THR A 926 -16.44 -22.02 0.70
CA THR A 926 -15.05 -21.97 1.20
C THR A 926 -14.35 -20.66 0.83
N VAL A 927 -14.51 -20.19 -0.42
CA VAL A 927 -13.97 -18.91 -0.89
C VAL A 927 -14.57 -17.75 -0.08
N ASN A 928 -15.87 -17.77 0.18
CA ASN A 928 -16.54 -16.76 1.01
C ASN A 928 -15.93 -16.67 2.42
N GLU A 929 -15.63 -17.83 3.04
CA GLU A 929 -14.97 -17.87 4.34
C GLU A 929 -13.53 -17.33 4.28
N ASN A 930 -12.74 -17.76 3.29
CA ASN A 930 -11.35 -17.29 3.13
C ASN A 930 -11.29 -15.77 2.96
N GLN A 931 -12.22 -15.20 2.18
CA GLN A 931 -12.34 -13.76 2.00
C GLN A 931 -12.75 -13.04 3.29
N PHE A 932 -13.69 -13.59 4.07
CA PHE A 932 -14.02 -13.07 5.40
C PHE A 932 -12.81 -13.06 6.35
N PHE A 933 -11.98 -14.09 6.26
CA PHE A 933 -10.73 -14.19 7.03
C PHE A 933 -9.54 -13.43 6.41
N LEU A 934 -9.75 -12.74 5.29
CA LEU A 934 -8.72 -11.97 4.58
C LEU A 934 -7.49 -12.81 4.21
N TYR A 935 -7.66 -14.13 4.06
CA TYR A 935 -6.58 -15.11 3.86
C TYR A 935 -5.51 -15.10 4.97
N ALA A 936 -5.89 -14.70 6.19
CA ALA A 936 -4.97 -14.52 7.31
C ALA A 936 -5.19 -15.54 8.43
N ARG A 937 -5.40 -16.82 8.07
CA ARG A 937 -5.71 -17.89 9.03
C ARG A 937 -4.56 -18.18 10.01
N THR A 938 -3.36 -17.71 9.73
CA THR A 938 -2.18 -17.79 10.62
C THR A 938 -2.07 -16.62 11.60
N HIS A 939 -2.88 -15.58 11.46
CA HIS A 939 -2.81 -14.41 12.33
C HIS A 939 -3.55 -14.67 13.67
N GLU A 940 -2.80 -15.06 14.69
CA GLU A 940 -3.34 -15.56 15.97
C GLU A 940 -4.38 -14.64 16.61
N MET A 941 -4.06 -13.37 16.87
CA MET A 941 -5.01 -12.44 17.52
C MET A 941 -6.31 -12.22 16.74
N TYR A 942 -6.23 -12.19 15.41
CA TYR A 942 -7.42 -12.01 14.56
C TYR A 942 -8.29 -13.28 14.59
N MET A 943 -7.64 -14.45 14.53
CA MET A 943 -8.31 -15.75 14.55
C MET A 943 -8.83 -16.14 15.93
N GLU A 944 -8.25 -15.65 17.03
CA GLU A 944 -8.79 -15.81 18.38
C GLU A 944 -10.20 -15.20 18.50
N ILE A 945 -10.42 -14.05 17.85
CA ILE A 945 -11.73 -13.42 17.82
C ILE A 945 -12.65 -14.14 16.84
N TYR A 946 -12.22 -14.30 15.59
CA TYR A 946 -13.13 -14.63 14.48
C TYR A 946 -13.03 -16.08 13.96
N GLY A 947 -12.04 -16.87 14.37
CA GLY A 947 -11.66 -18.11 13.68
C GLY A 947 -12.74 -19.19 13.62
N ASP A 948 -13.71 -19.15 14.53
CA ASP A 948 -14.88 -20.03 14.59
C ASP A 948 -16.18 -19.34 14.14
N TRP A 949 -16.11 -18.19 13.45
CA TRP A 949 -17.27 -17.36 13.05
C TRP A 949 -18.37 -18.18 12.37
N PHE A 950 -18.01 -18.89 11.29
CA PHE A 950 -18.97 -19.64 10.50
C PHE A 950 -19.45 -20.92 11.19
N THR A 951 -18.70 -21.46 12.16
CA THR A 951 -19.15 -22.60 12.98
C THR A 951 -20.07 -22.16 14.12
N THR A 952 -19.84 -20.98 14.70
CA THR A 952 -20.73 -20.41 15.73
C THR A 952 -22.03 -19.95 15.10
N PHE A 953 -21.97 -19.43 13.88
CA PHE A 953 -23.12 -19.08 13.04
C PHE A 953 -23.46 -20.19 12.03
N GLU A 954 -23.24 -21.46 12.37
CA GLU A 954 -23.80 -22.61 11.61
C GLU A 954 -25.22 -22.92 12.10
#